data_AF-A0A7S0Q656-F1
#
_entry.id   AF-A0A7S0Q656-F1
#
_cell.length_a   1.000
_cell.length_b   1.000
_cell.length_c   1.000
_cell.angle_alpha   90.00
_cell.angle_beta   90.00
_cell.angle_gamma   90.00
#
_symmetry.space_group_name_H-M   'P 1'
#
loop_
_entity.id
_entity.type
_entity.pdbx_description
1 polymer ?
#
loop_
_entity_poly.entity_id
_entity_poly.type
_entity_poly.pdbx_seq_one_letter_code
_entity_poly.pdbx_strand_id
1 'polypeptide(L)'
;GQQSLPSAATDRQSSRPAHFTQWTRDRFHAWPICPMDEDAERLANENDVDMSDNAEEPLSPAEDTAKRGSELVKRYFVQLTQGCGRKGCPHRNCLNCPDGRGRLDPTAAALLALELAKSDSHTLCDDLPPFLHIDLVKELVHAAMQSGDIKPFMKEVAAVFSNSDALNQSFLFSDAQLEQESSRLGVGVGELSGLDTPSIVETYRALLQTHSGELLNALMNAMESLLVKLQVAQLAQPTFISEGRAVRQFFILMLNPLLLEPQYHKQVLLPLLSLIAVLPDACSAQLVQWWSLLPAEQLMQMVSVCQQFVTVRLYHTQRIDDAVQAGTQVLGQLYEANEVALRSGRRSTAEPLDYHAFYNDAVNQEVNLREDYRRWKSERDEFSFCEHPFILEPSSKSRVLMYDATAQMTHEFEGAILRSLFVGATSPYLVVKVRRSHLISDTLLQMSLRKEDLKKPLKVQFVAEEGIDEGGVQKEFFQLIMAQIFDVNYGMFTYDQDLRVYWFNRSSLENEREFELIGILLGVAIYNGVILDVRFPHVVYKKLMRQELSLTDLKVAFPDIGRNLQQLLDYEAAEVEPTFGLCMQVCYEEFGERRSHDLMRGGGDIAVTAENRGVYVRLYAKYLLEDSILRQFDSFMRGFQSVCGGECLQLFRWEELELLICGSPVLDFEALERVAQYDDGYSRDHPAIVLLWQVIHELPVEMQKKFLFFCTGSDRVPIKGLGNLNFVISRNGTDEERLPSAHTCFNHLLMPEYKCKEKLRTQFLKAISDTEGFHII
;
A
#
# COMPACT_ATOMS: atom_id res chain seq x y z
N GLY A 1 47.73 1.78 -34.44
CA GLY A 1 47.30 2.91 -35.27
C GLY A 1 46.03 3.44 -34.69
N GLN A 2 46.07 4.68 -34.18
CA GLN A 2 44.92 5.43 -33.70
C GLN A 2 43.92 5.61 -34.85
N GLN A 3 42.63 5.35 -34.62
CA GLN A 3 41.56 6.08 -35.29
C GLN A 3 40.43 6.35 -34.30
N SER A 4 40.17 7.65 -34.19
CA SER A 4 39.20 8.39 -33.39
C SER A 4 37.76 8.17 -33.85
N LEU A 5 36.83 7.99 -32.91
CA LEU A 5 35.39 8.16 -33.11
C LEU A 5 34.95 9.52 -32.54
N PRO A 6 34.09 10.29 -33.22
CA PRO A 6 33.74 11.66 -32.83
C PRO A 6 32.61 11.69 -31.78
N SER A 7 32.71 12.65 -30.86
CA SER A 7 31.67 13.02 -29.91
C SER A 7 30.52 13.75 -30.60
N ALA A 8 29.31 13.19 -30.52
CA ALA A 8 28.08 13.92 -30.79
C ALA A 8 27.36 14.15 -29.45
N ALA A 9 27.57 15.33 -28.88
CA ALA A 9 26.69 15.90 -27.88
C ALA A 9 25.44 16.41 -28.61
N THR A 10 24.30 15.78 -28.39
CA THR A 10 23.00 16.33 -28.79
C THR A 10 22.34 16.94 -27.57
N ASP A 11 22.23 18.28 -27.61
CA ASP A 11 21.35 19.09 -26.78
C ASP A 11 19.94 18.48 -26.74
N ARG A 12 19.56 17.93 -25.58
CA ARG A 12 18.15 17.73 -25.25
C ARG A 12 17.65 18.99 -24.57
N GLN A 13 17.17 19.95 -25.38
CA GLN A 13 16.28 20.98 -24.89
C GLN A 13 15.04 20.32 -24.27
N SER A 14 14.79 20.68 -23.02
CA SER A 14 13.72 20.22 -22.17
C SER A 14 12.35 20.66 -22.69
N SER A 15 11.63 19.75 -23.35
CA SER A 15 10.18 19.85 -23.42
C SER A 15 9.61 19.50 -22.04
N ARG A 16 9.30 20.53 -21.23
CA ARG A 16 8.54 20.38 -19.98
C ARG A 16 7.22 19.66 -20.27
N PRO A 17 6.83 18.61 -19.53
CA PRO A 17 5.60 17.88 -19.87
C PRO A 17 4.37 18.56 -19.24
N ALA A 18 3.55 19.18 -20.09
CA ALA A 18 2.17 19.57 -19.78
C ALA A 18 1.27 18.38 -19.35
N HIS A 19 1.76 17.13 -19.48
CA HIS A 19 1.11 15.91 -19.03
C HIS A 19 1.06 15.75 -17.49
N PHE A 20 1.96 16.41 -16.74
CA PHE A 20 2.08 16.22 -15.28
C PHE A 20 0.91 16.85 -14.48
N THR A 21 0.41 18.00 -14.93
CA THR A 21 -0.75 18.69 -14.35
C THR A 21 -2.09 18.06 -14.76
N GLN A 22 -2.11 17.27 -15.84
CA GLN A 22 -3.32 16.57 -16.29
C GLN A 22 -3.48 15.22 -15.58
N TRP A 23 -2.39 14.47 -15.38
CA TRP A 23 -2.38 13.22 -14.61
C TRP A 23 -2.80 13.41 -13.13
N THR A 24 -2.40 14.52 -12.51
CA THR A 24 -2.84 14.91 -11.15
C THR A 24 -4.30 15.39 -11.10
N ARG A 25 -4.84 15.98 -12.19
CA ARG A 25 -6.26 16.37 -12.25
C ARG A 25 -7.19 15.19 -12.44
N ASP A 26 -6.79 14.18 -13.22
CA ASP A 26 -7.66 13.05 -13.58
C ASP A 26 -7.87 12.04 -12.44
N ARG A 27 -6.98 12.01 -11.42
CA ARG A 27 -7.11 11.14 -10.22
C ARG A 27 -7.76 11.79 -9.00
N PHE A 28 -7.78 13.13 -8.90
CA PHE A 28 -8.11 13.83 -7.66
C PHE A 28 -9.24 14.86 -7.85
N HIS A 29 -10.45 14.36 -8.13
CA HIS A 29 -11.69 15.14 -8.11
C HIS A 29 -12.22 15.31 -6.68
N ALA A 30 -11.63 16.19 -5.87
CA ALA A 30 -12.25 16.56 -4.59
C ALA A 30 -12.02 17.99 -4.09
N TRP A 31 -11.09 18.77 -4.65
CA TRP A 31 -10.82 20.13 -4.15
C TRP A 31 -10.67 21.15 -5.29
N PRO A 32 -11.37 22.31 -5.23
CA PRO A 32 -11.18 23.37 -6.21
C PRO A 32 -9.82 24.05 -5.97
N ILE A 33 -8.85 23.73 -6.83
CA ILE A 33 -7.54 24.38 -6.89
C ILE A 33 -7.76 25.81 -7.41
N CYS A 34 -7.36 26.82 -6.63
CA CYS A 34 -7.47 28.23 -7.00
C CYS A 34 -6.26 28.62 -7.87
N PRO A 35 -6.44 29.11 -9.11
CA PRO A 35 -5.33 29.67 -9.88
C PRO A 35 -5.03 31.08 -9.35
N MET A 36 -3.80 31.37 -8.94
CA MET A 36 -3.34 32.74 -8.71
C MET A 36 -2.17 33.07 -9.64
N ASP A 37 -2.26 34.28 -10.19
CA ASP A 37 -1.50 34.85 -11.29
C ASP A 37 0.02 34.87 -11.10
N GLU A 38 0.73 34.48 -12.16
CA GLU A 38 2.16 34.65 -12.37
C GLU A 38 2.48 36.11 -12.70
N ASP A 39 2.49 37.04 -11.73
CA ASP A 39 3.11 38.38 -11.93
C ASP A 39 3.28 39.13 -10.60
N ALA A 40 4.25 38.72 -9.77
CA ALA A 40 4.68 39.51 -8.61
C ALA A 40 6.13 39.22 -8.16
N GLU A 41 7.08 39.20 -9.09
CA GLU A 41 8.51 39.31 -8.77
C GLU A 41 9.14 40.42 -9.60
N ARG A 42 9.01 41.67 -9.12
CA ARG A 42 9.86 42.82 -9.44
C ARG A 42 9.35 44.04 -8.66
N LEU A 43 9.96 44.29 -7.50
CA LEU A 43 10.21 45.60 -6.87
C LEU A 43 10.42 45.40 -5.37
N ALA A 44 11.65 45.06 -4.98
CA ALA A 44 12.12 45.21 -3.60
C ALA A 44 13.61 45.55 -3.64
N ASN A 45 13.90 46.82 -3.93
CA ASN A 45 15.15 47.48 -3.57
C ASN A 45 14.84 48.96 -3.36
N GLU A 46 15.50 49.53 -2.34
CA GLU A 46 15.47 50.94 -1.93
C GLU A 46 14.31 51.33 -0.98
N ASN A 47 14.62 51.45 0.31
CA ASN A 47 14.67 52.76 0.99
C ASN A 47 15.09 52.60 2.47
N ASP A 48 16.36 52.91 2.72
CA ASP A 48 16.83 53.42 4.01
C ASP A 48 16.26 54.83 4.22
N VAL A 49 15.49 55.05 5.29
CA VAL A 49 15.28 56.40 5.85
C VAL A 49 15.34 56.34 7.37
N ASP A 50 16.27 57.13 7.86
CA ASP A 50 16.58 57.58 9.22
C ASP A 50 15.36 58.16 9.97
N MET A 51 15.12 57.72 11.21
CA MET A 51 14.18 58.35 12.15
C MET A 51 14.78 58.26 13.57
N SER A 52 15.45 59.33 13.96
CA SER A 52 15.89 59.66 15.30
C SER A 52 14.73 60.04 16.25
N ASP A 53 14.94 59.71 17.52
CA ASP A 53 14.42 60.34 18.75
C ASP A 53 12.93 60.20 19.13
N ASN A 54 12.69 59.41 20.18
CA ASN A 54 12.13 59.91 21.45
C ASN A 54 12.38 58.86 22.56
N ALA A 55 13.52 58.98 23.22
CA ALA A 55 13.79 58.24 24.47
C ALA A 55 13.11 58.97 25.64
N GLU A 56 12.08 58.36 26.22
CA GLU A 56 11.58 58.75 27.54
C GLU A 56 12.65 58.47 28.60
N GLU A 57 12.84 59.40 29.53
CA GLU A 57 13.79 59.29 30.64
C GLU A 57 13.53 58.05 31.51
N PRO A 58 14.57 57.36 32.02
CA PRO A 58 14.38 56.18 32.86
C PRO A 58 13.79 56.56 34.23
N LEU A 59 12.62 56.02 34.51
CA LEU A 59 11.94 56.10 35.82
C LEU A 59 12.78 55.44 36.91
N SER A 60 12.63 55.92 38.15
CA SER A 60 13.35 55.40 39.30
C SER A 60 12.96 53.94 39.61
N PRO A 61 13.85 53.11 40.20
CA PRO A 61 13.57 51.69 40.48
C PRO A 61 12.33 51.43 41.35
N ALA A 62 11.93 52.41 42.16
CA ALA A 62 10.73 52.34 43.01
C ALA A 62 9.43 52.65 42.25
N GLU A 63 9.48 53.51 41.24
CA GLU A 63 8.32 53.81 40.39
C GLU A 63 8.05 52.70 39.37
N ASP A 64 9.11 52.03 38.92
CA ASP A 64 9.02 50.89 37.99
C ASP A 64 8.43 49.64 38.66
N THR A 65 8.74 49.41 39.95
CA THR A 65 8.12 48.34 40.76
C THR A 65 6.65 48.64 41.08
N ALA A 66 6.30 49.89 41.37
CA ALA A 66 4.91 50.29 41.61
C ALA A 66 4.03 50.21 40.35
N LYS A 67 4.57 50.62 39.18
CA LYS A 67 3.91 50.44 37.88
C LYS A 67 3.71 48.96 37.55
N ARG A 68 4.74 48.12 37.72
CA ARG A 68 4.63 46.66 37.50
C ARG A 68 3.58 46.01 38.40
N GLY A 69 3.54 46.36 39.68
CA GLY A 69 2.53 45.86 40.62
C GLY A 69 1.11 46.29 40.25
N SER A 70 0.92 47.55 39.83
CA SER A 70 -0.39 48.05 39.40
C SER A 70 -0.88 47.36 38.12
N GLU A 71 0.02 47.08 37.18
CA GLU A 71 -0.31 46.41 35.93
C GLU A 71 -0.67 44.93 36.15
N LEU A 72 0.04 44.24 37.06
CA LEU A 72 -0.26 42.86 37.41
C LEU A 72 -1.67 42.70 38.02
N VAL A 73 -2.06 43.63 38.89
CA VAL A 73 -3.40 43.64 39.50
C VAL A 73 -4.48 43.84 38.44
N LYS A 74 -4.26 44.75 37.47
CA LYS A 74 -5.20 44.94 36.36
C LYS A 74 -5.37 43.67 35.53
N ARG A 75 -4.27 42.97 35.22
CA ARG A 75 -4.31 41.74 34.43
C ARG A 75 -5.08 40.62 35.14
N TYR A 76 -4.83 40.40 36.44
CA TYR A 76 -5.65 39.46 37.22
C TYR A 76 -7.12 39.88 37.32
N PHE A 77 -7.39 41.18 37.42
CA PHE A 77 -8.76 41.67 37.47
C PHE A 77 -9.52 41.36 36.17
N VAL A 78 -8.91 41.59 35.01
CA VAL A 78 -9.48 41.24 33.71
C VAL A 78 -9.69 39.73 33.60
N GLN A 79 -8.68 38.92 33.97
CA GLN A 79 -8.77 37.47 33.95
C GLN A 79 -9.91 36.91 34.84
N LEU A 80 -10.18 37.52 35.99
CA LEU A 80 -11.23 37.10 36.91
C LEU A 80 -12.64 37.57 36.49
N THR A 81 -12.74 38.71 35.80
CA THR A 81 -14.03 39.36 35.49
C THR A 81 -14.51 39.16 34.06
N GLN A 82 -13.59 39.15 33.11
CA GLN A 82 -13.86 38.98 31.68
C GLN A 82 -13.38 37.60 31.21
N GLY A 83 -12.44 37.00 31.95
CA GLY A 83 -11.80 35.77 31.51
C GLY A 83 -10.81 36.04 30.39
N CYS A 84 -10.15 34.98 29.95
CA CYS A 84 -9.20 35.03 28.84
C CYS A 84 -9.81 34.57 27.51
N GLY A 85 -11.12 34.32 27.46
CA GLY A 85 -11.82 33.81 26.28
C GLY A 85 -11.64 32.30 26.02
N ARG A 86 -10.78 31.61 26.77
CA ARG A 86 -10.44 30.19 26.60
C ARG A 86 -11.54 29.25 27.12
N LYS A 87 -12.38 28.64 26.28
CA LYS A 87 -13.25 27.52 26.71
C LYS A 87 -12.36 26.41 27.30
N GLY A 88 -12.54 26.05 28.58
CA GLY A 88 -11.71 25.02 29.21
C GLY A 88 -10.41 25.52 29.84
N CYS A 89 -10.31 26.81 30.18
CA CYS A 89 -9.08 27.36 30.76
C CYS A 89 -8.60 26.53 31.97
N PRO A 90 -7.32 26.09 32.04
CA PRO A 90 -6.84 25.28 33.16
C PRO A 90 -6.60 26.10 34.44
N HIS A 91 -6.64 27.44 34.34
CA HIS A 91 -6.40 28.32 35.46
C HIS A 91 -7.69 28.57 36.25
N ARG A 92 -7.77 28.01 37.47
CA ARG A 92 -8.91 28.18 38.40
C ARG A 92 -9.32 29.63 38.67
N ASN A 93 -8.38 30.55 38.50
CA ASN A 93 -8.57 32.00 38.69
C ASN A 93 -8.88 32.71 37.36
N CYS A 94 -9.49 32.02 36.41
CA CYS A 94 -10.00 32.57 35.16
C CYS A 94 -11.50 32.31 35.04
N LEU A 95 -12.23 33.31 34.56
CA LEU A 95 -13.69 33.18 34.34
C LEU A 95 -14.03 32.02 33.37
N ASN A 96 -13.18 31.74 32.39
CA ASN A 96 -13.43 30.68 31.41
C ASN A 96 -12.94 29.28 31.86
N CYS A 97 -12.50 29.11 33.11
CA CYS A 97 -12.15 27.81 33.68
C CYS A 97 -13.41 27.04 34.10
N PRO A 98 -13.66 25.81 33.58
CA PRO A 98 -14.85 25.02 33.92
C PRO A 98 -14.95 24.70 35.42
N ASP A 99 -13.81 24.37 36.03
CA ASP A 99 -13.66 24.08 37.47
C ASP A 99 -13.21 25.32 38.26
N GLY A 100 -13.32 26.50 37.64
CA GLY A 100 -12.90 27.77 38.21
C GLY A 100 -13.89 28.31 39.23
N ARG A 101 -13.60 29.52 39.73
CA ARG A 101 -14.44 30.19 40.73
C ARG A 101 -15.78 30.72 40.20
N GLY A 102 -16.04 30.58 38.90
CA GLY A 102 -17.22 31.14 38.25
C GLY A 102 -17.19 32.68 38.21
N ARG A 103 -18.36 33.29 37.95
CA ARG A 103 -18.49 34.74 37.77
C ARG A 103 -18.42 35.45 39.14
N LEU A 104 -17.32 36.17 39.37
CA LEU A 104 -17.10 36.94 40.59
C LEU A 104 -17.71 38.34 40.47
N ASP A 105 -18.18 38.91 41.58
CA ASP A 105 -18.55 40.32 41.62
C ASP A 105 -17.29 41.22 41.50
N PRO A 106 -17.42 42.46 41.00
CA PRO A 106 -16.26 43.34 40.76
C PRO A 106 -15.44 43.65 42.02
N THR A 107 -16.04 43.63 43.21
CA THR A 107 -15.34 43.93 44.46
C THR A 107 -14.51 42.73 44.92
N ALA A 108 -15.09 41.53 44.85
CA ALA A 108 -14.42 40.27 45.13
C ALA A 108 -13.30 39.99 44.13
N ALA A 109 -13.50 40.31 42.85
CA ALA A 109 -12.46 40.17 41.83
C ALA A 109 -11.28 41.12 42.05
N ALA A 110 -11.53 42.38 42.49
CA ALA A 110 -10.46 43.33 42.79
C ALA A 110 -9.61 42.91 44.00
N LEU A 111 -10.24 42.38 45.06
CA LEU A 111 -9.54 41.88 46.23
C LEU A 111 -8.69 40.64 45.90
N LEU A 112 -9.25 39.69 45.14
CA LEU A 112 -8.53 38.50 44.73
C LEU A 112 -7.39 38.81 43.75
N ALA A 113 -7.57 39.79 42.86
CA ALA A 113 -6.51 40.27 41.98
C ALA A 113 -5.34 40.88 42.77
N LEU A 114 -5.61 41.60 43.85
CA LEU A 114 -4.59 42.12 44.76
C LEU A 114 -3.86 41.02 45.54
N GLU A 115 -4.54 39.94 45.90
CA GLU A 115 -3.90 38.78 46.57
C GLU A 115 -3.01 38.00 45.60
N LEU A 116 -3.49 37.71 44.39
CA LEU A 116 -2.75 36.99 43.35
C LEU A 116 -1.56 37.79 42.81
N ALA A 117 -1.64 39.12 42.84
CA ALA A 117 -0.51 39.97 42.46
C ALA A 117 0.60 40.04 43.52
N LYS A 118 0.33 39.59 44.76
CA LYS A 118 1.30 39.55 45.87
C LYS A 118 1.98 38.19 46.04
N SER A 119 1.55 37.15 45.32
CA SER A 119 2.15 35.82 45.42
C SER A 119 3.44 35.70 44.61
N ASP A 120 4.40 34.89 45.07
CA ASP A 120 5.69 34.68 44.37
C ASP A 120 5.56 33.83 43.09
N SER A 121 4.42 33.18 42.87
CA SER A 121 4.10 32.46 41.62
C SER A 121 2.88 33.10 40.97
N HIS A 122 3.01 33.46 39.69
CA HIS A 122 1.94 34.10 38.93
C HIS A 122 1.43 33.16 37.83
N THR A 123 0.10 33.07 37.71
CA THR A 123 -0.60 32.22 36.74
C THR A 123 -1.58 33.08 35.95
N LEU A 124 -1.02 33.95 35.10
CA LEU A 124 -1.78 34.80 34.19
C LEU A 124 -2.08 34.02 32.91
N CYS A 125 -3.30 34.18 32.40
CA CYS A 125 -3.75 33.53 31.17
C CYS A 125 -3.10 34.14 29.94
N ASP A 126 -2.63 35.38 30.00
CA ASP A 126 -1.96 36.06 28.89
C ASP A 126 -0.48 35.67 28.77
N ASP A 127 0.06 34.94 29.76
CA ASP A 127 1.42 34.39 29.73
C ASP A 127 1.45 32.92 29.22
N LEU A 128 0.28 32.30 29.01
CA LEU A 128 0.18 30.99 28.38
C LEU A 128 0.28 31.13 26.85
N PRO A 129 0.92 30.18 26.15
CA PRO A 129 0.99 30.20 24.71
C PRO A 129 -0.42 30.34 24.09
N PRO A 130 -0.54 31.08 22.97
CA PRO A 130 -1.81 31.18 22.25
C PRO A 130 -2.22 29.79 21.75
N PHE A 131 -3.51 29.55 21.51
CA PHE A 131 -3.96 28.31 20.89
C PHE A 131 -5.22 28.55 20.06
N LEU A 132 -5.41 27.74 19.03
CA LEU A 132 -6.57 27.82 18.15
C LEU A 132 -7.64 26.80 18.56
N HIS A 133 -8.88 27.25 18.45
CA HIS A 133 -10.08 26.42 18.46
C HIS A 133 -11.02 26.93 17.37
N ILE A 134 -11.92 26.07 16.90
CA ILE A 134 -12.69 26.35 15.68
C ILE A 134 -13.57 27.60 15.77
N ASP A 135 -14.12 27.89 16.95
CA ASP A 135 -14.99 29.07 17.15
C ASP A 135 -14.20 30.37 16.95
N LEU A 136 -13.02 30.48 17.55
CA LEU A 136 -12.12 31.64 17.36
C LEU A 136 -11.71 31.80 15.89
N VAL A 137 -11.40 30.70 15.20
CA VAL A 137 -11.07 30.75 13.76
C VAL A 137 -12.25 31.31 12.96
N LYS A 138 -13.47 30.83 13.22
CA LYS A 138 -14.69 31.33 12.56
C LYS A 138 -14.94 32.80 12.84
N GLU A 139 -14.75 33.24 14.09
CA GLU A 139 -14.87 34.65 14.46
C GLU A 139 -13.85 35.53 13.73
N LEU A 140 -12.59 35.09 13.67
CA LEU A 140 -11.51 35.82 12.98
C LEU A 140 -11.72 35.87 11.47
N VAL A 141 -12.16 34.78 10.84
CA VAL A 141 -12.51 34.74 9.42
C VAL A 141 -13.69 35.66 9.13
N HIS A 142 -14.73 35.61 9.97
CA HIS A 142 -15.90 36.47 9.81
C HIS A 142 -15.54 37.96 9.94
N ALA A 143 -14.73 38.31 10.95
CA ALA A 143 -14.23 39.66 11.15
C ALA A 143 -13.35 40.12 9.97
N ALA A 144 -12.46 39.26 9.46
CA ALA A 144 -11.64 39.57 8.29
C ALA A 144 -12.49 39.78 7.04
N MET A 145 -13.50 38.94 6.81
CA MET A 145 -14.42 39.07 5.66
C MET A 145 -15.29 40.34 5.74
N GLN A 146 -15.68 40.77 6.94
CA GLN A 146 -16.50 41.97 7.13
C GLN A 146 -15.69 43.28 7.08
N SER A 147 -14.53 43.31 7.73
CA SER A 147 -13.72 44.52 7.89
C SER A 147 -12.71 44.72 6.77
N GLY A 148 -12.35 43.65 6.04
CA GLY A 148 -11.24 43.64 5.09
C GLY A 148 -9.85 43.65 5.75
N ASP A 149 -9.75 43.73 7.08
CA ASP A 149 -8.48 43.70 7.81
C ASP A 149 -8.15 42.27 8.28
N ILE A 150 -7.22 41.63 7.58
CA ILE A 150 -6.78 40.27 7.90
C ILE A 150 -5.65 40.20 8.93
N LYS A 151 -5.06 41.35 9.31
CA LYS A 151 -3.88 41.40 10.19
C LYS A 151 -4.09 40.75 11.55
N PRO A 152 -5.24 40.92 12.24
CA PRO A 152 -5.47 40.25 13.52
C PRO A 152 -5.48 38.73 13.37
N PHE A 153 -6.11 38.23 12.31
CA PHE A 153 -6.16 36.79 12.03
C PHE A 153 -4.78 36.24 11.69
N MET A 154 -4.05 36.94 10.83
CA MET A 154 -2.67 36.58 10.46
C MET A 154 -1.75 36.53 11.68
N LYS A 155 -1.88 37.48 12.61
CA LYS A 155 -1.09 37.52 13.85
C LYS A 155 -1.34 36.29 14.72
N GLU A 156 -2.60 35.91 14.91
CA GLU A 156 -2.96 34.73 15.72
C GLU A 156 -2.47 33.43 15.08
N VAL A 157 -2.70 33.26 13.78
CA VAL A 157 -2.23 32.07 13.03
C VAL A 157 -0.70 31.97 13.12
N ALA A 158 0.02 33.07 12.88
CA ALA A 158 1.47 33.08 12.97
C ALA A 158 1.98 32.78 14.39
N ALA A 159 1.30 33.30 15.43
CA ALA A 159 1.69 33.07 16.82
C ALA A 159 1.51 31.61 17.24
N VAL A 160 0.45 30.93 16.78
CA VAL A 160 0.18 29.53 17.11
C VAL A 160 1.05 28.58 16.29
N PHE A 161 1.10 28.74 14.97
CA PHE A 161 1.84 27.81 14.10
C PHE A 161 3.37 27.94 14.17
N SER A 162 3.89 28.98 14.84
CA SER A 162 5.34 29.15 15.09
C SER A 162 5.81 28.65 16.47
N ASN A 163 4.90 28.08 17.28
CA ASN A 163 5.15 27.65 18.65
C ASN A 163 4.60 26.23 18.91
N SER A 164 5.50 25.33 19.33
CA SER A 164 5.21 23.91 19.58
C SER A 164 4.15 23.69 20.68
N ASP A 165 4.29 24.38 21.82
CA ASP A 165 3.37 24.27 22.94
C ASP A 165 1.98 24.81 22.59
N ALA A 166 1.93 25.93 21.86
CA ALA A 166 0.71 26.55 21.36
C ALA A 166 -0.08 25.58 20.46
N LEU A 167 0.60 24.97 19.49
CA LEU A 167 -0.01 24.06 18.54
C LEU A 167 -0.46 22.75 19.23
N ASN A 168 0.34 22.21 20.16
CA ASN A 168 0.01 21.01 20.92
C ASN A 168 -1.18 21.18 21.90
N GLN A 169 -1.49 22.42 22.28
CA GLN A 169 -2.65 22.80 23.09
C GLN A 169 -3.86 23.22 22.24
N SER A 170 -3.69 23.35 20.93
CA SER A 170 -4.76 23.71 19.99
C SER A 170 -5.60 22.49 19.61
N PHE A 171 -6.86 22.74 19.25
CA PHE A 171 -7.78 21.72 18.72
C PHE A 171 -7.99 20.50 19.61
N LEU A 172 -7.97 20.65 20.94
CA LEU A 172 -8.20 19.53 21.86
C LEU A 172 -9.71 19.32 22.11
N PHE A 173 -10.13 18.06 22.18
CA PHE A 173 -11.44 17.69 22.67
C PHE A 173 -11.59 18.05 24.16
N SER A 174 -12.82 18.37 24.58
CA SER A 174 -13.19 18.31 26.00
C SER A 174 -13.26 16.85 26.49
N ASP A 175 -13.13 16.63 27.79
CA ASP A 175 -13.17 15.27 28.38
C ASP A 175 -14.44 14.49 27.96
N ALA A 176 -15.60 15.15 27.90
CA ALA A 176 -16.84 14.54 27.44
C ALA A 176 -16.80 14.14 25.95
N GLN A 177 -16.21 14.96 25.08
CA GLN A 177 -16.04 14.63 23.67
C GLN A 177 -15.03 13.49 23.47
N LEU A 178 -13.99 13.46 24.30
CA LEU A 178 -12.95 12.43 24.29
C LEU A 178 -13.52 11.04 24.64
N GLU A 179 -14.38 10.97 25.67
CA GLU A 179 -15.11 9.73 26.03
C GLU A 179 -16.08 9.28 24.94
N GLN A 180 -16.78 10.23 24.31
CA GLN A 180 -17.67 9.95 23.18
C GLN A 180 -16.90 9.39 21.99
N GLU A 181 -15.76 9.98 21.67
CA GLU A 181 -14.92 9.55 20.55
C GLU A 181 -14.27 8.18 20.80
N SER A 182 -13.79 7.96 22.03
CA SER A 182 -13.31 6.65 22.51
C SER A 182 -14.37 5.56 22.34
N SER A 183 -15.63 5.87 22.71
CA SER A 183 -16.76 4.96 22.54
C SER A 183 -17.11 4.72 21.07
N ARG A 184 -17.07 5.76 20.23
CA ARG A 184 -17.34 5.68 18.79
C ARG A 184 -16.32 4.81 18.06
N LEU A 185 -15.05 4.92 18.44
CA LEU A 185 -13.93 4.21 17.82
C LEU A 185 -13.64 2.84 18.46
N GLY A 186 -14.23 2.56 19.64
CA GLY A 186 -14.00 1.33 20.38
C GLY A 186 -12.57 1.17 20.90
N VAL A 187 -11.91 2.27 21.28
CA VAL A 187 -10.52 2.30 21.77
C VAL A 187 -10.42 3.00 23.12
N GLY A 188 -9.41 2.69 23.91
CA GLY A 188 -9.20 3.36 25.19
C GLY A 188 -8.89 4.85 25.02
N VAL A 189 -9.30 5.69 25.97
CA VAL A 189 -9.03 7.14 25.95
C VAL A 189 -7.53 7.46 25.83
N GLY A 190 -6.66 6.66 26.45
CA GLY A 190 -5.20 6.82 26.37
C GLY A 190 -4.59 6.50 25.00
N GLU A 191 -5.34 5.87 24.10
CA GLU A 191 -4.92 5.56 22.72
C GLU A 191 -5.23 6.71 21.75
N LEU A 192 -6.08 7.65 22.14
CA LEU A 192 -6.46 8.79 21.32
C LEU A 192 -5.40 9.89 21.34
N SER A 193 -5.31 10.64 20.24
CA SER A 193 -4.50 11.86 20.21
C SER A 193 -5.08 12.96 21.10
N GLY A 194 -6.39 12.94 21.34
CA GLY A 194 -7.15 14.00 21.98
C GLY A 194 -7.42 15.21 21.08
N LEU A 195 -7.04 15.14 19.80
CA LEU A 195 -7.28 16.18 18.81
C LEU A 195 -8.66 16.05 18.16
N ASP A 196 -9.39 17.16 18.11
CA ASP A 196 -10.56 17.36 17.28
C ASP A 196 -10.12 17.52 15.80
N THR A 197 -9.92 16.38 15.15
CA THR A 197 -9.51 16.30 13.75
C THR A 197 -10.46 17.05 12.81
N PRO A 198 -11.80 16.93 12.92
CA PRO A 198 -12.72 17.76 12.15
C PRO A 198 -12.46 19.27 12.30
N SER A 199 -12.20 19.75 13.52
CA SER A 199 -11.87 21.16 13.76
C SER A 199 -10.56 21.60 13.10
N ILE A 200 -9.54 20.73 13.04
CA ILE A 200 -8.28 21.01 12.33
C ILE A 200 -8.54 21.17 10.82
N VAL A 201 -9.24 20.20 10.21
CA VAL A 201 -9.55 20.20 8.78
C VAL A 201 -10.39 21.43 8.41
N GLU A 202 -11.41 21.75 9.22
CA GLU A 202 -12.22 22.94 9.01
C GLU A 202 -11.41 24.24 9.17
N THR A 203 -10.44 24.27 10.08
CA THR A 203 -9.56 25.44 10.25
C THR A 203 -8.72 25.69 8.99
N TYR A 204 -8.09 24.66 8.42
CA TYR A 204 -7.37 24.80 7.15
C TYR A 204 -8.30 25.19 6.00
N ARG A 205 -9.51 24.61 5.94
CA ARG A 205 -10.53 24.99 4.94
C ARG A 205 -10.90 26.47 5.07
N ALA A 206 -11.13 26.96 6.29
CA ALA A 206 -11.47 28.35 6.55
C ALA A 206 -10.31 29.31 6.20
N LEU A 207 -9.05 28.92 6.47
CA LEU A 207 -7.87 29.67 6.04
C LEU A 207 -7.82 29.82 4.52
N LEU A 208 -8.06 28.74 3.77
CA LEU A 208 -8.08 28.75 2.30
C LEU A 208 -9.22 29.60 1.72
N GLN A 209 -10.39 29.58 2.34
CA GLN A 209 -11.56 30.37 1.91
C GLN A 209 -11.36 31.89 1.99
N THR A 210 -10.34 32.36 2.72
CA THR A 210 -10.01 33.79 2.74
C THR A 210 -9.43 34.29 1.43
N HIS A 211 -8.90 33.39 0.57
CA HIS A 211 -8.20 33.72 -0.67
C HIS A 211 -7.07 34.75 -0.52
N SER A 212 -6.48 34.88 0.68
CA SER A 212 -5.43 35.86 0.97
C SER A 212 -4.02 35.26 0.89
N GLY A 213 -3.24 35.68 -0.11
CA GLY A 213 -1.83 35.27 -0.25
C GLY A 213 -0.96 35.70 0.93
N GLU A 214 -1.23 36.86 1.54
CA GLU A 214 -0.50 37.34 2.72
C GLU A 214 -0.66 36.40 3.92
N LEU A 215 -1.89 35.94 4.17
CA LEU A 215 -2.20 35.01 5.27
C LEU A 215 -1.54 33.64 5.04
N LEU A 216 -1.61 33.11 3.81
CA LEU A 216 -1.02 31.81 3.47
C LEU A 216 0.52 31.85 3.57
N ASN A 217 1.14 32.97 3.17
CA ASN A 217 2.57 33.19 3.35
C ASN A 217 2.95 33.31 4.84
N ALA A 218 2.16 34.02 5.64
CA ALA A 218 2.39 34.10 7.08
C ALA A 218 2.29 32.72 7.76
N LEU A 219 1.32 31.89 7.36
CA LEU A 219 1.21 30.51 7.82
C LEU A 219 2.44 29.68 7.42
N MET A 220 2.89 29.79 6.17
CA MET A 220 4.09 29.09 5.68
C MET A 220 5.34 29.46 6.49
N ASN A 221 5.59 30.76 6.67
CA ASN A 221 6.72 31.28 7.45
C ASN A 221 6.63 30.85 8.93
N ALA A 222 5.43 30.81 9.50
CA ALA A 222 5.23 30.37 10.87
C ALA A 222 5.57 28.88 11.03
N MET A 223 5.09 28.02 10.11
CA MET A 223 5.42 26.60 10.09
C MET A 223 6.92 26.36 9.88
N GLU A 224 7.56 27.08 8.96
CA GLU A 224 9.02 27.01 8.76
C GLU A 224 9.75 27.39 10.05
N SER A 225 9.36 28.50 10.70
CA SER A 225 9.94 28.94 11.97
C SER A 225 9.82 27.87 13.06
N LEU A 226 8.67 27.21 13.19
CA LEU A 226 8.47 26.11 14.12
C LEU A 226 9.40 24.93 13.81
N LEU A 227 9.44 24.49 12.55
CA LEU A 227 10.23 23.34 12.13
C LEU A 227 11.73 23.57 12.32
N VAL A 228 12.22 24.78 12.02
CA VAL A 228 13.62 25.16 12.28
C VAL A 228 13.94 25.11 13.78
N LYS A 229 13.06 25.65 14.64
CA LYS A 229 13.26 25.58 16.11
C LYS A 229 13.32 24.12 16.59
N LEU A 230 12.45 23.26 16.07
CA LEU A 230 12.42 21.84 16.41
C LEU A 230 13.67 21.10 15.93
N GLN A 231 14.15 21.38 14.71
CA GLN A 231 15.40 20.81 14.20
C GLN A 231 16.60 21.20 15.06
N VAL A 232 16.71 22.49 15.41
CA VAL A 232 17.78 22.97 16.28
C VAL A 232 17.69 22.34 17.67
N ALA A 233 16.49 22.23 18.24
CA ALA A 233 16.29 21.59 19.54
C ALA A 233 16.68 20.10 19.51
N GLN A 234 16.29 19.37 18.45
CA GLN A 234 16.62 17.96 18.26
C GLN A 234 18.13 17.72 18.09
N LEU A 235 18.82 18.63 17.38
CA LEU A 235 20.29 18.58 17.26
C LEU A 235 21.00 18.86 18.59
N ALA A 236 20.45 19.77 19.40
CA ALA A 236 21.00 20.12 20.71
C ALA A 236 20.75 19.04 21.78
N GLN A 237 19.57 18.41 21.74
CA GLN A 237 19.13 17.37 22.67
C GLN A 237 18.35 16.30 21.88
N PRO A 238 18.98 15.16 21.53
CA PRO A 238 18.33 14.09 20.76
C PRO A 238 17.08 13.49 21.42
N THR A 239 16.94 13.65 22.74
CA THR A 239 15.80 13.20 23.53
C THR A 239 14.73 14.29 23.74
N PHE A 240 14.90 15.49 23.20
CA PHE A 240 13.98 16.62 23.39
C PHE A 240 12.53 16.26 23.03
N ILE A 241 12.33 15.52 21.93
CA ILE A 241 11.00 15.06 21.51
C ILE A 241 10.53 13.82 22.32
N SER A 242 11.45 13.06 22.92
CA SER A 242 11.15 11.84 23.69
C SER A 242 10.67 12.09 25.13
N GLU A 243 10.99 13.25 25.71
CA GLU A 243 10.59 13.62 27.08
C GLU A 243 9.22 14.31 27.11
N GLY A 244 8.17 13.55 26.80
CA GLY A 244 6.84 13.77 27.38
C GLY A 244 6.19 15.14 27.17
N ARG A 245 5.91 15.52 25.91
CA ARG A 245 4.67 16.24 25.51
C ARG A 245 4.48 16.22 23.98
N ALA A 246 3.49 15.44 23.55
CA ALA A 246 2.72 15.49 22.30
C ALA A 246 3.45 15.71 20.96
N VAL A 247 3.64 14.64 20.19
CA VAL A 247 3.88 14.68 18.74
C VAL A 247 2.65 15.20 17.92
N ARG A 248 1.66 15.82 18.58
CA ARG A 248 0.42 16.33 17.98
C ARG A 248 0.68 17.38 16.91
N GLN A 249 1.69 18.24 17.10
CA GLN A 249 2.11 19.20 16.09
C GLN A 249 2.40 18.55 14.73
N PHE A 250 3.04 17.37 14.69
CA PHE A 250 3.32 16.67 13.43
C PHE A 250 2.02 16.17 12.80
N PHE A 251 1.10 15.66 13.62
CA PHE A 251 -0.24 15.26 13.17
C PHE A 251 -1.04 16.45 12.59
N ILE A 252 -1.04 17.60 13.28
CA ILE A 252 -1.74 18.82 12.85
C ILE A 252 -1.13 19.37 11.56
N LEU A 253 0.20 19.38 11.43
CA LEU A 253 0.89 19.86 10.25
C LEU A 253 0.65 18.94 9.04
N MET A 254 0.68 17.62 9.22
CA MET A 254 0.42 16.65 8.14
C MET A 254 -1.02 16.72 7.58
N LEU A 255 -1.97 17.26 8.34
CA LEU A 255 -3.34 17.52 7.86
C LEU A 255 -3.47 18.75 6.97
N ASN A 256 -2.39 19.53 6.80
CA ASN A 256 -2.42 20.75 5.99
C ASN A 256 -2.53 20.41 4.48
N PRO A 257 -3.64 20.78 3.80
CA PRO A 257 -3.81 20.53 2.37
C PRO A 257 -2.81 21.27 1.48
N LEU A 258 -2.23 22.38 1.96
CA LEU A 258 -1.24 23.16 1.20
C LEU A 258 0.10 22.42 1.01
N LEU A 259 0.34 21.32 1.74
CA LEU A 259 1.55 20.53 1.56
C LEU A 259 1.64 19.83 0.20
N LEU A 260 0.51 19.71 -0.53
CA LEU A 260 0.50 19.25 -1.93
C LEU A 260 1.09 20.28 -2.91
N GLU A 261 1.11 21.56 -2.53
CA GLU A 261 1.58 22.63 -3.40
C GLU A 261 3.13 22.64 -3.45
N PRO A 262 3.75 22.63 -4.64
CA PRO A 262 5.21 22.54 -4.78
C PRO A 262 6.01 23.60 -4.03
N GLN A 263 5.43 24.79 -3.81
CA GLN A 263 6.07 25.87 -3.06
C GLN A 263 6.32 25.52 -1.58
N TYR A 264 5.46 24.69 -0.97
CA TYR A 264 5.62 24.23 0.42
C TYR A 264 6.64 23.10 0.55
N HIS A 265 7.01 22.43 -0.55
CA HIS A 265 7.86 21.24 -0.50
C HIS A 265 9.21 21.50 0.16
N LYS A 266 9.87 22.62 -0.18
CA LYS A 266 11.22 22.92 0.31
C LYS A 266 11.23 23.52 1.71
N GLN A 267 10.37 24.52 1.97
CA GLN A 267 10.38 25.30 3.20
C GLN A 267 9.68 24.59 4.37
N VAL A 268 8.67 23.76 4.09
CA VAL A 268 7.83 23.17 5.13
C VAL A 268 7.87 21.64 5.07
N LEU A 269 7.51 21.05 3.94
CA LEU A 269 7.32 19.60 3.86
C LEU A 269 8.64 18.83 4.08
N LEU A 270 9.74 19.24 3.45
CA LEU A 270 11.03 18.58 3.63
C LEU A 270 11.49 18.61 5.10
N PRO A 271 11.57 19.77 5.79
CA PRO A 271 11.89 19.80 7.22
C PRO A 271 10.94 18.97 8.09
N LEU A 272 9.64 18.97 7.76
CA LEU A 272 8.61 18.20 8.47
C LEU A 272 8.85 16.69 8.32
N LEU A 273 8.99 16.19 7.10
CA LEU A 273 9.22 14.77 6.83
C LEU A 273 10.56 14.31 7.43
N SER A 274 11.61 15.12 7.33
CA SER A 274 12.91 14.80 7.94
C SER A 274 12.84 14.69 9.46
N LEU A 275 12.06 15.54 10.13
CA LEU A 275 11.85 15.43 11.58
C LEU A 275 11.05 14.18 11.96
N ILE A 276 9.98 13.88 11.22
CA ILE A 276 9.13 12.70 11.48
C ILE A 276 9.92 11.40 11.27
N ALA A 277 10.73 11.35 10.22
CA ALA A 277 11.56 10.20 9.85
C ALA A 277 12.54 9.77 10.95
N VAL A 278 13.03 10.71 11.76
CA VAL A 278 14.03 10.46 12.82
C VAL A 278 13.43 10.44 14.23
N LEU A 279 12.09 10.38 14.34
CA LEU A 279 11.44 10.28 15.65
C LEU A 279 11.81 8.98 16.37
N PRO A 280 11.94 9.00 17.70
CA PRO A 280 12.09 7.78 18.50
C PRO A 280 10.95 6.79 18.24
N ASP A 281 11.23 5.49 18.30
CA ASP A 281 10.27 4.41 17.98
C ASP A 281 8.94 4.55 18.74
N ALA A 282 8.98 4.92 20.03
CA ALA A 282 7.78 5.12 20.83
C ALA A 282 6.89 6.26 20.29
N CYS A 283 7.51 7.37 19.85
CA CYS A 283 6.81 8.52 19.27
C CYS A 283 6.28 8.20 17.87
N SER A 284 7.08 7.50 17.05
CA SER A 284 6.69 7.04 15.72
C SER A 284 5.48 6.08 15.80
N ALA A 285 5.54 5.08 16.68
CA ALA A 285 4.43 4.14 16.92
C ALA A 285 3.15 4.86 17.38
N GLN A 286 3.28 5.88 18.23
CA GLN A 286 2.15 6.69 18.68
C GLN A 286 1.51 7.47 17.52
N LEU A 287 2.30 8.07 16.62
CA LEU A 287 1.77 8.73 15.42
C LEU A 287 1.06 7.76 14.50
N VAL A 288 1.65 6.59 14.24
CA VAL A 288 1.05 5.53 13.42
C VAL A 288 -0.28 5.08 14.01
N GLN A 289 -0.36 4.90 15.33
CA GLN A 289 -1.61 4.56 16.02
C GLN A 289 -2.66 5.65 15.80
N TRP A 290 -2.32 6.93 15.96
CA TRP A 290 -3.26 8.03 15.74
C TRP A 290 -3.69 8.14 14.28
N TRP A 291 -2.78 7.99 13.32
CA TRP A 291 -3.12 7.98 11.90
C TRP A 291 -4.01 6.79 11.51
N SER A 292 -3.89 5.65 12.20
CA SER A 292 -4.77 4.49 11.97
C SER A 292 -6.23 4.74 12.36
N LEU A 293 -6.49 5.80 13.14
CA LEU A 293 -7.83 6.22 13.55
C LEU A 293 -8.44 7.28 12.63
N LEU A 294 -7.68 7.79 11.65
CA LEU A 294 -8.18 8.78 10.69
C LEU A 294 -9.15 8.16 9.67
N PRO A 295 -10.13 8.95 9.17
CA PRO A 295 -10.90 8.59 8.00
C PRO A 295 -10.02 8.31 6.77
N ALA A 296 -10.50 7.46 5.86
CA ALA A 296 -9.74 7.04 4.69
C ALA A 296 -9.32 8.23 3.80
N GLU A 297 -10.22 9.19 3.59
CA GLU A 297 -9.96 10.42 2.82
C GLU A 297 -8.77 11.22 3.38
N GLN A 298 -8.72 11.40 4.69
CA GLN A 298 -7.67 12.19 5.34
C GLN A 298 -6.31 11.48 5.28
N LEU A 299 -6.28 10.16 5.49
CA LEU A 299 -5.04 9.41 5.32
C LEU A 299 -4.59 9.42 3.85
N MET A 300 -5.52 9.32 2.89
CA MET A 300 -5.23 9.38 1.46
C MET A 300 -4.62 10.73 1.05
N GLN A 301 -5.07 11.84 1.65
CA GLN A 301 -4.47 13.15 1.44
C GLN A 301 -3.00 13.16 1.90
N MET A 302 -2.70 12.64 3.10
CA MET A 302 -1.32 12.55 3.61
C MET A 302 -0.45 11.65 2.71
N VAL A 303 -0.99 10.52 2.27
CA VAL A 303 -0.31 9.63 1.31
C VAL A 303 0.01 10.39 0.03
N SER A 304 -0.95 11.14 -0.52
CA SER A 304 -0.78 11.92 -1.75
C SER A 304 0.31 13.00 -1.61
N VAL A 305 0.38 13.66 -0.46
CA VAL A 305 1.46 14.63 -0.14
C VAL A 305 2.83 13.94 -0.21
N CYS A 306 3.01 12.81 0.48
CA CYS A 306 4.29 12.09 0.48
C CYS A 306 4.65 11.53 -0.91
N GLN A 307 3.66 10.97 -1.63
CA GLN A 307 3.82 10.46 -3.00
C GLN A 307 4.32 11.57 -3.94
N GLN A 308 3.61 12.69 -3.97
CA GLN A 308 3.93 13.83 -4.82
C GLN A 308 5.32 14.39 -4.48
N PHE A 309 5.66 14.47 -3.20
CA PHE A 309 6.97 14.92 -2.77
C PHE A 309 8.10 14.01 -3.27
N VAL A 310 7.99 12.69 -3.05
CA VAL A 310 8.98 11.71 -3.54
C VAL A 310 9.13 11.80 -5.06
N THR A 311 8.01 11.84 -5.78
CA THR A 311 7.98 11.96 -7.25
C THR A 311 8.67 13.24 -7.74
N VAL A 312 8.28 14.41 -7.23
CA VAL A 312 8.85 15.70 -7.65
C VAL A 312 10.35 15.76 -7.35
N ARG A 313 10.78 15.24 -6.19
CA ARG A 313 12.20 15.23 -5.80
C ARG A 313 13.01 14.31 -6.72
N LEU A 314 12.53 13.09 -7.00
CA LEU A 314 13.22 12.17 -7.91
C LEU A 314 13.39 12.74 -9.32
N TYR A 315 12.35 13.35 -9.90
CA TYR A 315 12.47 13.97 -11.22
C TYR A 315 13.43 15.16 -11.24
N HIS A 316 13.48 15.95 -10.16
CA HIS A 316 14.34 17.12 -10.08
C HIS A 316 15.81 16.76 -9.80
N THR A 317 16.08 15.84 -8.88
CA THR A 317 17.44 15.52 -8.42
C THR A 317 18.07 14.35 -9.19
N GLN A 318 17.25 13.50 -9.82
CA GLN A 318 17.67 12.25 -10.50
C GLN A 318 18.51 11.32 -9.63
N ARG A 319 18.39 11.44 -8.30
CA ARG A 319 19.13 10.65 -7.32
C ARG A 319 18.30 10.42 -6.07
N ILE A 320 18.65 9.38 -5.33
CA ILE A 320 18.06 9.09 -4.03
C ILE A 320 18.86 9.86 -2.97
N ASP A 321 18.34 11.01 -2.56
CA ASP A 321 18.91 11.83 -1.48
C ASP A 321 18.11 11.69 -0.18
N ASP A 322 18.62 12.27 0.91
CA ASP A 322 18.01 12.17 2.25
C ASP A 322 16.54 12.63 2.29
N ALA A 323 16.13 13.52 1.37
CA ALA A 323 14.75 13.95 1.26
C ALA A 323 13.86 12.85 0.70
N VAL A 324 14.30 12.15 -0.36
CA VAL A 324 13.60 10.98 -0.90
C VAL A 324 13.49 9.89 0.17
N GLN A 325 14.54 9.68 0.96
CA GLN A 325 14.53 8.71 2.06
C GLN A 325 13.51 9.06 3.13
N ALA A 326 13.54 10.30 3.64
CA ALA A 326 12.59 10.77 4.65
C ALA A 326 11.13 10.69 4.17
N GLY A 327 10.86 11.11 2.92
CA GLY A 327 9.52 11.00 2.34
C GLY A 327 9.05 9.55 2.21
N THR A 328 9.96 8.64 1.84
CA THR A 328 9.65 7.20 1.76
C THR A 328 9.38 6.60 3.14
N GLN A 329 10.17 6.95 4.15
CA GLN A 329 9.98 6.46 5.52
C GLN A 329 8.64 6.90 6.11
N VAL A 330 8.28 8.18 5.97
CA VAL A 330 6.98 8.68 6.44
C VAL A 330 5.81 8.06 5.66
N LEU A 331 5.96 7.86 4.34
CA LEU A 331 4.98 7.12 3.55
C LEU A 331 4.81 5.67 4.07
N GLY A 332 5.89 5.03 4.51
CA GLY A 332 5.86 3.71 5.16
C GLY A 332 5.12 3.71 6.49
N GLN A 333 5.27 4.75 7.30
CA GLN A 333 4.49 4.92 8.53
C GLN A 333 2.99 5.08 8.25
N LEU A 334 2.62 5.82 7.19
CA LEU A 334 1.23 5.96 6.74
C LEU A 334 0.68 4.62 6.20
N TYR A 335 1.51 3.84 5.52
CA TYR A 335 1.15 2.49 5.07
C TYR A 335 0.87 1.57 6.26
N GLU A 336 1.74 1.55 7.27
CA GLU A 336 1.50 0.76 8.49
C GLU A 336 0.22 1.21 9.21
N ALA A 337 -0.03 2.52 9.28
CA ALA A 337 -1.28 3.05 9.85
C ALA A 337 -2.52 2.53 9.10
N ASN A 338 -2.44 2.40 7.77
CA ASN A 338 -3.50 1.79 6.96
C ASN A 338 -3.70 0.30 7.29
N GLU A 339 -2.62 -0.47 7.38
CA GLU A 339 -2.65 -1.90 7.71
C GLU A 339 -3.19 -2.18 9.12
N VAL A 340 -2.83 -1.34 10.11
CA VAL A 340 -3.39 -1.41 11.47
C VAL A 340 -4.90 -1.17 11.46
N ALA A 341 -5.36 -0.18 10.68
CA ALA A 341 -6.78 0.16 10.58
C ALA A 341 -7.60 -0.94 9.89
N LEU A 342 -7.03 -1.61 8.87
CA LEU A 342 -7.62 -2.79 8.22
C LEU A 342 -7.73 -3.98 9.18
N ARG A 343 -6.63 -4.34 9.87
CA ARG A 343 -6.60 -5.45 10.85
C ARG A 343 -7.58 -5.23 12.00
N SER A 344 -7.79 -3.99 12.41
CA SER A 344 -8.72 -3.62 13.47
C SER A 344 -10.19 -3.57 13.02
N GLY A 345 -10.47 -3.83 11.73
CA GLY A 345 -11.84 -3.76 11.17
C GLY A 345 -12.43 -2.35 11.12
N ARG A 346 -11.62 -1.30 11.34
CA ARG A 346 -12.08 0.10 11.35
C ARG A 346 -12.26 0.66 9.94
N ARG A 347 -11.54 0.11 8.96
CA ARG A 347 -11.79 0.37 7.55
C ARG A 347 -12.87 -0.57 7.06
N SER A 348 -14.02 -0.01 6.72
CA SER A 348 -15.10 -0.75 6.08
C SER A 348 -14.63 -1.26 4.72
N THR A 349 -15.12 -2.43 4.32
CA THR A 349 -14.98 -2.95 2.95
C THR A 349 -15.60 -2.05 1.89
N ALA A 350 -16.46 -1.09 2.29
CA ALA A 350 -17.09 -0.13 1.39
C ALA A 350 -16.18 1.06 1.00
N GLU A 351 -15.20 1.44 1.83
CA GLU A 351 -14.27 2.56 1.55
C GLU A 351 -12.83 2.25 2.03
N PRO A 352 -12.20 1.15 1.58
CA PRO A 352 -10.81 0.86 1.91
C PRO A 352 -9.87 1.84 1.20
N LEU A 353 -8.78 2.23 1.88
CA LEU A 353 -7.63 2.79 1.18
C LEU A 353 -6.80 1.61 0.67
N ASP A 354 -6.90 1.37 -0.63
CA ASP A 354 -6.22 0.27 -1.31
C ASP A 354 -4.69 0.40 -1.16
N TYR A 355 -4.00 -0.73 -0.96
CA TYR A 355 -2.53 -0.76 -0.90
C TYR A 355 -1.90 -0.26 -2.20
N HIS A 356 -2.61 -0.33 -3.33
CA HIS A 356 -2.19 0.26 -4.61
C HIS A 356 -1.98 1.79 -4.54
N ALA A 357 -2.62 2.50 -3.60
CA ALA A 357 -2.41 3.94 -3.41
C ALA A 357 -1.00 4.29 -2.91
N PHE A 358 -0.26 3.28 -2.43
CA PHE A 358 1.09 3.44 -1.90
C PHE A 358 2.19 3.21 -2.94
N TYR A 359 1.87 2.71 -4.13
CA TYR A 359 2.83 2.62 -5.22
C TYR A 359 3.22 4.00 -5.76
N ASN A 360 4.52 4.21 -5.99
CA ASN A 360 5.02 5.45 -6.57
C ASN A 360 5.50 5.24 -8.01
N ASP A 361 4.84 5.84 -8.99
CA ASP A 361 5.16 5.67 -10.41
C ASP A 361 6.61 6.06 -10.74
N ALA A 362 7.12 7.17 -10.17
CA ALA A 362 8.48 7.62 -10.43
C ALA A 362 9.54 6.65 -9.87
N VAL A 363 9.29 6.06 -8.70
CA VAL A 363 10.16 4.99 -8.17
C VAL A 363 10.15 3.78 -9.10
N ASN A 364 8.99 3.39 -9.63
CA ASN A 364 8.87 2.20 -10.47
C ASN A 364 9.42 2.38 -11.90
N GLN A 365 9.40 3.61 -12.43
CA GLN A 365 9.78 3.92 -13.80
C GLN A 365 11.21 4.48 -13.93
N GLU A 366 11.61 5.40 -13.04
CA GLU A 366 12.86 6.16 -13.19
C GLU A 366 14.02 5.53 -12.41
N VAL A 367 13.74 4.82 -11.30
CA VAL A 367 14.81 4.23 -10.48
C VAL A 367 15.38 2.99 -11.16
N ASN A 368 16.71 2.91 -11.21
CA ASN A 368 17.40 1.70 -11.64
C ASN A 368 17.32 0.62 -10.55
N LEU A 369 16.25 -0.17 -10.58
CA LEU A 369 15.99 -1.26 -9.63
C LEU A 369 17.10 -2.32 -9.59
N ARG A 370 17.94 -2.44 -10.62
CA ARG A 370 19.09 -3.37 -10.60
C ARG A 370 20.17 -2.86 -9.65
N GLU A 371 20.45 -1.56 -9.65
CA GLU A 371 21.40 -0.96 -8.70
C GLU A 371 20.80 -0.85 -7.29
N ASP A 372 19.49 -0.59 -7.19
CA ASP A 372 18.77 -0.62 -5.91
C ASP A 372 18.81 -2.00 -5.24
N TYR A 373 18.59 -3.07 -6.01
CA TYR A 373 18.77 -4.46 -5.56
C TYR A 373 20.21 -4.73 -5.10
N ARG A 374 21.22 -4.24 -5.82
CA ARG A 374 22.63 -4.42 -5.41
C ARG A 374 22.95 -3.71 -4.11
N ARG A 375 22.39 -2.51 -3.89
CA ARG A 375 22.53 -1.79 -2.61
C ARG A 375 21.85 -2.55 -1.48
N TRP A 376 20.65 -3.06 -1.72
CA TRP A 376 19.94 -3.89 -0.73
C TRP A 376 20.70 -5.16 -0.32
N LYS A 377 21.40 -5.80 -1.27
CA LYS A 377 22.22 -7.00 -1.00
C LYS A 377 23.65 -6.69 -0.56
N SER A 378 24.02 -5.41 -0.48
CA SER A 378 25.33 -4.99 0.01
C SER A 378 25.38 -5.06 1.53
N GLU A 379 26.56 -5.28 2.11
CA GLU A 379 26.77 -5.16 3.56
C GLU A 379 26.82 -3.69 4.03
N ARG A 380 26.73 -2.74 3.09
CA ARG A 380 26.68 -1.31 3.39
C ARG A 380 25.24 -0.94 3.73
N ASP A 381 25.06 -0.28 4.86
CA ASP A 381 23.79 0.29 5.34
C ASP A 381 23.38 1.50 4.47
N GLU A 382 23.07 1.24 3.20
CA GLU A 382 22.64 2.21 2.21
C GLU A 382 21.15 2.02 1.93
N PHE A 383 20.39 3.12 1.91
CA PHE A 383 18.97 3.08 1.62
C PHE A 383 18.64 2.35 0.30
N SER A 384 17.64 1.48 0.38
CA SER A 384 17.07 0.79 -0.77
C SER A 384 15.54 0.81 -0.74
N PHE A 385 14.90 0.99 -1.90
CA PHE A 385 13.44 0.85 -1.99
C PHE A 385 12.98 -0.58 -1.77
N CYS A 386 13.87 -1.57 -1.91
CA CYS A 386 13.57 -2.96 -1.58
C CYS A 386 13.27 -3.16 -0.08
N GLU A 387 13.73 -2.28 0.80
CA GLU A 387 13.38 -2.28 2.23
C GLU A 387 11.99 -1.66 2.50
N HIS A 388 11.43 -0.99 1.50
CA HIS A 388 10.15 -0.30 1.55
C HIS A 388 9.18 -0.84 0.47
N PRO A 389 8.87 -2.16 0.47
CA PRO A 389 8.18 -2.82 -0.65
C PRO A 389 6.79 -2.27 -0.96
N PHE A 390 6.13 -1.57 -0.02
CA PHE A 390 4.82 -0.95 -0.26
C PHE A 390 4.84 0.08 -1.39
N ILE A 391 6.00 0.64 -1.74
CA ILE A 391 6.14 1.67 -2.78
C ILE A 391 6.34 1.07 -4.18
N LEU A 392 6.71 -0.21 -4.24
CA LEU A 392 7.03 -0.91 -5.48
C LEU A 392 5.79 -1.62 -6.03
N GLU A 393 5.57 -1.50 -7.33
CA GLU A 393 4.55 -2.26 -8.04
C GLU A 393 4.92 -3.75 -8.15
N PRO A 394 3.94 -4.64 -8.37
CA PRO A 394 4.19 -6.07 -8.55
C PRO A 394 5.14 -6.34 -9.74
N SER A 395 5.05 -5.53 -10.80
CA SER A 395 5.92 -5.61 -11.98
C SER A 395 7.39 -5.31 -11.64
N SER A 396 7.63 -4.32 -10.78
CA SER A 396 8.96 -3.93 -10.28
C SER A 396 9.53 -4.95 -9.31
N LYS A 397 8.71 -5.44 -8.37
CA LYS A 397 9.09 -6.52 -7.45
C LYS A 397 9.46 -7.79 -8.21
N SER A 398 8.69 -8.12 -9.25
CA SER A 398 9.02 -9.22 -10.16
C SER A 398 10.39 -8.99 -10.82
N ARG A 399 10.72 -7.78 -11.30
CA ARG A 399 12.07 -7.51 -11.83
C ARG A 399 13.18 -7.71 -10.79
N VAL A 400 12.97 -7.27 -9.56
CA VAL A 400 13.92 -7.47 -8.45
C VAL A 400 14.13 -8.96 -8.17
N LEU A 401 13.04 -9.72 -8.10
CA LEU A 401 13.08 -11.17 -7.98
C LEU A 401 13.85 -11.84 -9.12
N MET A 402 13.66 -11.37 -10.36
CA MET A 402 14.39 -11.88 -11.52
C MET A 402 15.89 -11.53 -11.47
N TYR A 403 16.27 -10.36 -10.92
CA TYR A 403 17.67 -10.02 -10.70
C TYR A 403 18.30 -10.92 -9.63
N ASP A 404 17.60 -11.19 -8.53
CA ASP A 404 18.04 -12.14 -7.51
C ASP A 404 18.15 -13.56 -8.05
N ALA A 405 17.11 -14.03 -8.75
CA ALA A 405 17.11 -15.34 -9.41
C ALA A 405 18.27 -15.46 -10.39
N THR A 406 18.53 -14.43 -11.21
CA THR A 406 19.67 -14.41 -12.15
C THR A 406 21.01 -14.41 -11.42
N ALA A 407 21.15 -13.65 -10.34
CA ALA A 407 22.37 -13.61 -9.54
C ALA A 407 22.65 -14.98 -8.88
N GLN A 408 21.62 -15.59 -8.28
CA GLN A 408 21.71 -16.94 -7.70
C GLN A 408 21.98 -18.01 -8.77
N MET A 409 21.29 -17.96 -9.91
CA MET A 409 21.51 -18.84 -11.06
C MET A 409 22.94 -18.72 -11.57
N THR A 410 23.47 -17.50 -11.71
CA THR A 410 24.83 -17.25 -12.18
C THR A 410 25.87 -17.77 -11.19
N HIS A 411 25.66 -17.53 -9.90
CA HIS A 411 26.53 -18.05 -8.84
C HIS A 411 26.57 -19.59 -8.86
N GLU A 412 25.42 -20.26 -8.98
CA GLU A 412 25.35 -21.71 -9.08
C GLU A 412 25.90 -22.26 -10.40
N PHE A 413 25.73 -21.53 -11.50
CA PHE A 413 26.28 -21.85 -12.81
C PHE A 413 27.82 -21.78 -12.80
N GLU A 414 28.39 -20.67 -12.31
CA GLU A 414 29.84 -20.50 -12.16
C GLU A 414 30.42 -21.52 -11.17
N GLY A 415 29.73 -21.76 -10.05
CA GLY A 415 30.08 -22.80 -9.09
C GLY A 415 30.06 -24.20 -9.73
N ALA A 416 29.06 -24.51 -10.55
CA ALA A 416 28.98 -25.77 -11.29
C ALA A 416 30.11 -25.92 -12.31
N ILE A 417 30.45 -24.86 -13.06
CA ILE A 417 31.60 -24.85 -13.97
C ILE A 417 32.89 -25.11 -13.20
N LEU A 418 33.13 -24.40 -12.10
CA LEU A 418 34.31 -24.62 -11.27
C LEU A 418 34.36 -26.06 -10.74
N ARG A 419 33.25 -26.59 -10.19
CA ARG A 419 33.14 -27.99 -9.75
C ARG A 419 33.42 -28.97 -10.90
N SER A 420 33.00 -28.64 -12.13
CA SER A 420 33.22 -29.49 -13.30
C SER A 420 34.70 -29.63 -13.69
N LEU A 421 35.51 -28.63 -13.38
CA LEU A 421 36.96 -28.65 -13.59
C LEU A 421 37.68 -29.61 -12.62
N PHE A 422 37.07 -29.93 -11.46
CA PHE A 422 37.70 -30.75 -10.40
C PHE A 422 37.04 -32.12 -10.17
N VAL A 423 35.73 -32.28 -10.41
CA VAL A 423 34.94 -33.49 -10.05
C VAL A 423 34.28 -34.16 -11.27
N GLY A 424 34.45 -33.61 -12.48
CA GLY A 424 33.80 -34.09 -13.70
C GLY A 424 32.52 -33.31 -14.04
N ALA A 425 32.03 -33.44 -15.29
CA ALA A 425 31.02 -32.56 -15.88
C ALA A 425 29.71 -32.49 -15.06
N THR A 426 29.45 -31.34 -14.42
CA THR A 426 28.13 -31.01 -13.86
C THR A 426 27.39 -30.07 -14.82
N SER A 427 26.09 -30.27 -14.99
CA SER A 427 25.29 -29.46 -15.91
C SER A 427 25.10 -28.04 -15.34
N PRO A 428 25.27 -27.00 -16.17
CA PRO A 428 24.96 -25.62 -15.77
C PRO A 428 23.46 -25.34 -15.62
N TYR A 429 22.61 -26.20 -16.19
CA TYR A 429 21.16 -26.07 -16.20
C TYR A 429 20.50 -27.16 -15.34
N LEU A 430 19.30 -26.86 -14.83
CA LEU A 430 18.38 -27.86 -14.32
C LEU A 430 17.70 -28.56 -15.51
N VAL A 431 18.28 -29.67 -15.98
CA VAL A 431 17.81 -30.37 -17.19
C VAL A 431 16.74 -31.41 -16.86
N VAL A 432 15.46 -31.07 -16.99
CA VAL A 432 14.35 -31.98 -16.71
C VAL A 432 14.06 -32.83 -17.95
N LYS A 433 14.49 -34.09 -17.92
CA LYS A 433 14.22 -35.08 -18.98
C LYS A 433 13.00 -35.92 -18.62
N VAL A 434 11.93 -35.81 -19.41
CA VAL A 434 10.64 -36.43 -19.09
C VAL A 434 10.00 -37.08 -20.31
N ARG A 435 9.23 -38.15 -20.09
CA ARG A 435 8.38 -38.76 -21.11
C ARG A 435 6.96 -38.22 -20.96
N ARG A 436 6.29 -37.87 -22.07
CA ARG A 436 4.89 -37.39 -22.06
C ARG A 436 3.93 -38.33 -21.32
N SER A 437 4.16 -39.64 -21.43
CA SER A 437 3.34 -40.68 -20.79
C SER A 437 3.61 -40.86 -19.29
N HIS A 438 4.68 -40.28 -18.74
CA HIS A 438 5.14 -40.51 -17.36
C HIS A 438 5.60 -39.19 -16.71
N LEU A 439 4.89 -38.10 -16.97
CA LEU A 439 5.28 -36.75 -16.58
C LEU A 439 5.53 -36.61 -15.07
N ILE A 440 4.56 -36.99 -14.24
CA ILE A 440 4.66 -36.83 -12.78
C ILE A 440 5.81 -37.66 -12.22
N SER A 441 5.87 -38.96 -12.54
CA SER A 441 6.90 -39.86 -12.00
C SER A 441 8.31 -39.50 -12.45
N ASP A 442 8.49 -39.12 -13.72
CA ASP A 442 9.79 -38.72 -14.24
C ASP A 442 10.23 -37.40 -13.59
N THR A 443 9.30 -36.44 -13.43
CA THR A 443 9.61 -35.15 -12.79
C THR A 443 9.95 -35.32 -11.32
N LEU A 444 9.19 -36.12 -10.56
CA LEU A 444 9.49 -36.46 -9.17
C LEU A 444 10.92 -36.99 -9.04
N LEU A 445 11.30 -37.94 -9.90
CA LEU A 445 12.64 -38.52 -9.90
C LEU A 445 13.70 -37.47 -10.25
N GLN A 446 13.51 -36.67 -11.30
CA GLN A 446 14.49 -35.66 -11.71
C GLN A 446 14.69 -34.57 -10.66
N MET A 447 13.62 -34.10 -10.02
CA MET A 447 13.68 -33.03 -9.01
C MET A 447 14.25 -33.52 -7.67
N SER A 448 13.87 -34.74 -7.25
CA SER A 448 14.39 -35.33 -6.00
C SER A 448 15.89 -35.63 -6.05
N LEU A 449 16.42 -36.01 -7.22
CA LEU A 449 17.85 -36.26 -7.42
C LEU A 449 18.68 -34.99 -7.51
N ARG A 450 18.07 -33.82 -7.73
CA ARG A 450 18.75 -32.57 -8.06
C ARG A 450 18.30 -31.39 -7.20
N LYS A 451 18.12 -31.63 -5.90
CA LYS A 451 17.70 -30.59 -4.94
C LYS A 451 18.61 -29.36 -4.92
N GLU A 452 19.91 -29.55 -5.12
CA GLU A 452 20.91 -28.47 -5.18
C GLU A 452 20.83 -27.65 -6.47
N ASP A 453 20.26 -28.21 -7.54
CA ASP A 453 20.16 -27.58 -8.86
C ASP A 453 18.83 -26.86 -9.09
N LEU A 454 17.89 -26.89 -8.13
CA LEU A 454 16.54 -26.32 -8.31
C LEU A 454 16.54 -24.83 -8.64
N LYS A 455 17.62 -24.14 -8.27
CA LYS A 455 17.84 -22.71 -8.54
C LYS A 455 18.66 -22.44 -9.79
N LYS A 456 19.01 -23.46 -10.59
CA LYS A 456 19.65 -23.27 -11.91
C LYS A 456 18.59 -22.96 -12.97
N PRO A 457 18.96 -22.33 -14.10
CA PRO A 457 18.01 -22.09 -15.18
C PRO A 457 17.41 -23.40 -15.68
N LEU A 458 16.08 -23.43 -15.83
CA LEU A 458 15.36 -24.63 -16.26
C LEU A 458 15.65 -24.93 -17.73
N LYS A 459 15.78 -26.21 -18.05
CA LYS A 459 15.74 -26.69 -19.43
C LYS A 459 14.93 -27.98 -19.49
N VAL A 460 13.86 -27.99 -20.27
CA VAL A 460 13.02 -29.18 -20.39
C VAL A 460 13.35 -29.94 -21.69
N GLN A 461 13.37 -31.27 -21.60
CA GLN A 461 13.61 -32.16 -22.74
C GLN A 461 12.62 -33.32 -22.71
N PHE A 462 11.74 -33.37 -23.71
CA PHE A 462 10.91 -34.54 -23.96
C PHE A 462 11.75 -35.65 -24.61
N VAL A 463 11.68 -36.85 -24.03
CA VAL A 463 12.45 -38.00 -24.53
C VAL A 463 11.97 -38.34 -25.94
N ALA A 464 12.93 -38.48 -26.87
CA ALA A 464 12.72 -38.76 -28.30
C ALA A 464 12.09 -37.64 -29.14
N GLU A 465 12.12 -36.39 -28.66
CA GLU A 465 11.71 -35.21 -29.43
C GLU A 465 12.93 -34.30 -29.69
N GLU A 466 13.13 -33.86 -30.93
CA GLU A 466 14.12 -32.84 -31.28
C GLU A 466 13.52 -31.45 -31.07
N GLY A 467 14.04 -30.71 -30.10
CA GLY A 467 13.60 -29.33 -29.84
C GLY A 467 14.69 -28.54 -29.12
N ILE A 468 14.92 -27.30 -29.57
CA ILE A 468 15.73 -26.32 -28.85
C ILE A 468 14.78 -25.54 -27.93
N ASP A 469 15.06 -25.57 -26.64
CA ASP A 469 14.25 -24.88 -25.64
C ASP A 469 14.52 -23.37 -25.67
N GLU A 470 13.69 -22.62 -26.41
CA GLU A 470 13.62 -21.15 -26.39
C GLU A 470 12.46 -20.64 -25.51
N GLY A 471 11.98 -21.46 -24.56
CA GLY A 471 10.92 -21.12 -23.59
C GLY A 471 9.55 -21.76 -23.89
N GLY A 472 9.27 -22.11 -25.16
CA GLY A 472 8.03 -22.78 -25.55
C GLY A 472 7.87 -24.17 -24.93
N VAL A 473 8.97 -24.94 -24.85
CA VAL A 473 8.99 -26.30 -24.27
C VAL A 473 8.75 -26.25 -22.75
N GLN A 474 9.27 -25.25 -22.06
CA GLN A 474 9.02 -25.04 -20.63
C GLN A 474 7.55 -24.76 -20.36
N LYS A 475 6.95 -23.86 -21.15
CA LYS A 475 5.53 -23.51 -21.04
C LYS A 475 4.64 -24.74 -21.26
N GLU A 476 4.92 -25.52 -22.30
CA GLU A 476 4.20 -26.77 -22.56
C GLU A 476 4.33 -27.76 -21.40
N PHE A 477 5.55 -27.95 -20.88
CA PHE A 477 5.78 -28.84 -19.75
C PHE A 477 4.95 -28.46 -18.52
N PHE A 478 4.95 -27.19 -18.13
CA PHE A 478 4.16 -26.71 -17.00
C PHE A 478 2.66 -26.89 -17.24
N GLN A 479 2.16 -26.63 -18.45
CA GLN A 479 0.75 -26.86 -18.79
C GLN A 479 0.36 -28.34 -18.63
N LEU A 480 1.16 -29.26 -19.18
CA LEU A 480 0.85 -30.68 -19.14
C LEU A 480 0.92 -31.26 -17.72
N ILE A 481 1.95 -30.90 -16.95
CA ILE A 481 2.13 -31.45 -15.61
C ILE A 481 1.09 -30.90 -14.63
N MET A 482 0.74 -29.60 -14.73
CA MET A 482 -0.30 -29.01 -13.87
C MET A 482 -1.67 -29.62 -14.18
N ALA A 483 -2.00 -29.82 -15.46
CA ALA A 483 -3.25 -30.47 -15.85
C ALA A 483 -3.39 -31.89 -15.26
N GLN A 484 -2.31 -32.68 -15.21
CA GLN A 484 -2.35 -34.02 -14.61
C GLN A 484 -2.46 -33.99 -13.08
N ILE A 485 -1.77 -33.07 -12.41
CA ILE A 485 -1.76 -32.98 -10.95
C ILE A 485 -3.11 -32.47 -10.41
N PHE A 486 -3.73 -31.52 -11.11
CA PHE A 486 -5.04 -30.98 -10.75
C PHE A 486 -6.22 -31.79 -11.31
N ASP A 487 -5.97 -32.94 -11.95
CA ASP A 487 -7.02 -33.88 -12.30
C ASP A 487 -7.64 -34.44 -11.01
N VAL A 488 -8.96 -34.31 -10.86
CA VAL A 488 -9.70 -34.81 -9.68
C VAL A 488 -9.54 -36.33 -9.53
N ASN A 489 -9.35 -37.05 -10.63
CA ASN A 489 -9.10 -38.49 -10.62
C ASN A 489 -7.71 -38.85 -10.09
N TYR A 490 -6.74 -37.93 -10.15
CA TYR A 490 -5.43 -38.11 -9.53
C TYR A 490 -5.54 -38.02 -7.99
N GLY A 491 -6.55 -37.31 -7.47
CA GLY A 491 -6.95 -37.42 -6.06
C GLY A 491 -6.19 -36.52 -5.07
N MET A 492 -5.27 -35.68 -5.54
CA MET A 492 -4.55 -34.71 -4.68
C MET A 492 -5.39 -33.51 -4.25
N PHE A 493 -6.27 -33.04 -5.14
CA PHE A 493 -7.11 -31.87 -4.93
C PHE A 493 -8.58 -32.19 -5.21
N THR A 494 -9.45 -31.49 -4.49
CA THR A 494 -10.88 -31.40 -4.80
C THR A 494 -11.15 -30.14 -5.60
N TYR A 495 -12.11 -30.18 -6.51
CA TYR A 495 -12.51 -29.02 -7.32
C TYR A 495 -13.91 -28.55 -6.92
N ASP A 496 -14.03 -27.26 -6.60
CA ASP A 496 -15.32 -26.60 -6.36
C ASP A 496 -15.81 -26.00 -7.68
N GLN A 497 -16.98 -26.43 -8.15
CA GLN A 497 -17.54 -26.01 -9.44
C GLN A 497 -18.05 -24.57 -9.42
N ASP A 498 -18.59 -24.12 -8.28
CA ASP A 498 -19.21 -22.80 -8.15
C ASP A 498 -18.13 -21.72 -8.03
N LEU A 499 -17.10 -22.00 -7.23
CA LEU A 499 -15.96 -21.11 -7.02
C LEU A 499 -14.88 -21.26 -8.10
N ARG A 500 -14.89 -22.38 -8.84
CA ARG A 500 -13.89 -22.74 -9.86
C ARG A 500 -12.46 -22.77 -9.32
N VAL A 501 -12.30 -23.24 -8.08
CA VAL A 501 -11.01 -23.36 -7.40
C VAL A 501 -10.74 -24.78 -6.93
N TYR A 502 -9.45 -25.08 -6.78
CA TYR A 502 -8.95 -26.31 -6.20
C TYR A 502 -8.68 -26.13 -4.70
N TRP A 503 -8.92 -27.18 -3.93
CA TRP A 503 -8.56 -27.27 -2.53
C TRP A 503 -7.85 -28.59 -2.22
N PHE A 504 -6.99 -28.61 -1.21
CA PHE A 504 -6.24 -29.80 -0.81
C PHE A 504 -7.20 -30.91 -0.39
N ASN A 505 -7.07 -32.10 -0.99
CA ASN A 505 -7.84 -33.24 -0.57
C ASN A 505 -7.28 -33.81 0.74
N ARG A 506 -7.97 -33.54 1.85
CA ARG A 506 -7.63 -34.09 3.18
C ARG A 506 -7.52 -35.62 3.19
N SER A 507 -8.29 -36.28 2.34
CA SER A 507 -8.39 -37.74 2.22
C SER A 507 -7.49 -38.29 1.11
N SER A 508 -6.57 -37.48 0.58
CA SER A 508 -5.64 -37.93 -0.47
C SER A 508 -4.82 -39.14 0.00
N LEU A 509 -4.78 -40.15 -0.87
CA LEU A 509 -3.98 -41.36 -0.71
C LEU A 509 -2.57 -41.21 -1.32
N GLU A 510 -2.33 -40.12 -2.06
CA GLU A 510 -1.02 -39.79 -2.62
C GLU A 510 -0.03 -39.45 -1.50
N ASN A 511 1.26 -39.64 -1.76
CA ASN A 511 2.28 -39.43 -0.74
C ASN A 511 2.65 -37.94 -0.58
N GLU A 512 3.43 -37.66 0.45
CA GLU A 512 3.97 -36.32 0.72
C GLU A 512 4.88 -35.80 -0.41
N ARG A 513 5.49 -36.69 -1.18
CA ARG A 513 6.45 -36.33 -2.24
C ARG A 513 5.78 -35.64 -3.42
N GLU A 514 4.57 -36.07 -3.76
CA GLU A 514 3.74 -35.49 -4.80
C GLU A 514 3.35 -34.06 -4.43
N PHE A 515 2.95 -33.82 -3.17
CA PHE A 515 2.68 -32.46 -2.69
C PHE A 515 3.95 -31.59 -2.65
N GLU A 516 5.08 -32.13 -2.21
CA GLU A 516 6.39 -31.46 -2.28
C GLU A 516 6.76 -31.08 -3.71
N LEU A 517 6.50 -31.95 -4.70
CA LEU A 517 6.76 -31.66 -6.11
C LEU A 517 5.98 -30.42 -6.59
N ILE A 518 4.70 -30.30 -6.26
CA ILE A 518 3.91 -29.14 -6.68
C ILE A 518 4.51 -27.86 -6.11
N GLY A 519 4.90 -27.89 -4.83
CA GLY A 519 5.60 -26.78 -4.20
C GLY A 519 6.86 -26.38 -4.96
N ILE A 520 7.69 -27.36 -5.32
CA ILE A 520 8.90 -27.15 -6.13
C ILE A 520 8.53 -26.54 -7.49
N LEU A 521 7.53 -27.07 -8.18
CA LEU A 521 7.11 -26.60 -9.50
C LEU A 521 6.62 -25.16 -9.47
N LEU A 522 5.86 -24.76 -8.45
CA LEU A 522 5.47 -23.35 -8.23
C LEU A 522 6.70 -22.46 -8.10
N GLY A 523 7.66 -22.87 -7.27
CA GLY A 523 8.88 -22.08 -7.06
C GLY A 523 9.77 -21.99 -8.30
N VAL A 524 9.94 -23.10 -9.03
CA VAL A 524 10.70 -23.12 -10.29
C VAL A 524 10.02 -22.25 -11.34
N ALA A 525 8.68 -22.27 -11.44
CA ALA A 525 7.93 -21.43 -12.36
C ALA A 525 8.17 -19.94 -12.08
N ILE A 526 8.11 -19.53 -10.81
CA ILE A 526 8.41 -18.15 -10.37
C ILE A 526 9.83 -17.73 -10.79
N TYR A 527 10.85 -18.55 -10.51
CA TYR A 527 12.24 -18.23 -10.83
C TYR A 527 12.51 -18.11 -12.33
N ASN A 528 11.78 -18.85 -13.15
CA ASN A 528 11.89 -18.81 -14.61
C ASN A 528 10.89 -17.84 -15.26
N GLY A 529 10.09 -17.11 -14.47
CA GLY A 529 9.12 -16.14 -14.99
C GLY A 529 7.96 -16.77 -15.78
N VAL A 530 7.62 -18.03 -15.48
CA VAL A 530 6.52 -18.77 -16.11
C VAL A 530 5.28 -18.69 -15.24
N ILE A 531 4.16 -18.23 -15.81
CA ILE A 531 2.85 -18.26 -15.14
C ILE A 531 2.25 -19.67 -15.21
N LEU A 532 1.49 -20.03 -14.19
CA LEU A 532 0.83 -21.32 -14.07
C LEU A 532 -0.69 -21.15 -14.08
N ASP A 533 -1.41 -22.04 -14.78
CA ASP A 533 -2.87 -22.13 -14.69
C ASP A 533 -3.27 -22.90 -13.42
N VAL A 534 -3.09 -22.25 -12.28
CA VAL A 534 -3.47 -22.77 -10.97
C VAL A 534 -4.53 -21.87 -10.39
N ARG A 535 -5.61 -22.49 -9.89
CA ARG A 535 -6.77 -21.78 -9.34
C ARG A 535 -6.96 -22.17 -7.89
N PHE A 536 -6.21 -21.55 -6.99
CA PHE A 536 -6.42 -21.71 -5.56
C PHE A 536 -7.27 -20.56 -4.99
N PRO A 537 -8.03 -20.79 -3.90
CA PRO A 537 -8.57 -19.67 -3.14
C PRO A 537 -7.42 -18.85 -2.55
N HIS A 538 -7.64 -17.55 -2.31
CA HIS A 538 -6.57 -16.66 -1.83
C HIS A 538 -5.88 -17.13 -0.54
N VAL A 539 -6.56 -17.99 0.22
CA VAL A 539 -6.12 -18.56 1.48
C VAL A 539 -4.81 -19.34 1.30
N VAL A 540 -4.62 -19.99 0.14
CA VAL A 540 -3.39 -20.74 -0.14
C VAL A 540 -2.18 -19.80 -0.23
N TYR A 541 -2.31 -18.65 -0.91
CA TYR A 541 -1.23 -17.67 -1.00
C TYR A 541 -0.94 -16.98 0.33
N LYS A 542 -1.99 -16.69 1.13
CA LYS A 542 -1.81 -16.24 2.52
C LYS A 542 -1.03 -17.23 3.36
N LYS A 543 -1.33 -18.53 3.25
CA LYS A 543 -0.58 -19.59 3.94
C LYS A 543 0.87 -19.67 3.45
N LEU A 544 1.11 -19.56 2.13
CA LEU A 544 2.48 -19.50 1.56
C LEU A 544 3.30 -18.34 2.14
N MET A 545 2.64 -17.21 2.39
CA MET A 545 3.21 -16.01 3.03
C MET A 545 3.19 -16.07 4.56
N ARG A 546 2.77 -17.20 5.16
CA ARG A 546 2.67 -17.42 6.62
C ARG A 546 1.78 -16.39 7.34
N GLN A 547 0.75 -15.90 6.67
CA GLN A 547 -0.23 -15.00 7.28
C GLN A 547 -1.25 -15.78 8.11
N GLU A 548 -1.70 -15.17 9.21
CA GLU A 548 -2.78 -15.71 10.03
C GLU A 548 -4.11 -15.67 9.27
N LEU A 549 -4.89 -16.75 9.41
CA LEU A 549 -6.18 -16.90 8.77
C LEU A 549 -7.32 -16.62 9.74
N SER A 550 -8.41 -16.10 9.22
CA SER A 550 -9.57 -15.67 9.99
C SER A 550 -10.88 -16.23 9.40
N LEU A 551 -12.01 -15.90 10.02
CA LEU A 551 -13.33 -16.28 9.51
C LEU A 551 -13.62 -15.66 8.13
N THR A 552 -13.05 -14.51 7.81
CA THR A 552 -13.23 -13.89 6.48
C THR A 552 -12.57 -14.73 5.39
N ASP A 553 -11.41 -15.31 5.68
CA ASP A 553 -10.71 -16.25 4.80
C ASP A 553 -11.52 -17.54 4.61
N LEU A 554 -12.12 -18.05 5.69
CA LEU A 554 -13.00 -19.21 5.61
C LEU A 554 -14.23 -18.94 4.73
N LYS A 555 -14.82 -17.75 4.79
CA LYS A 555 -15.94 -17.36 3.91
C LYS A 555 -15.57 -17.34 2.44
N VAL A 556 -14.29 -17.17 2.11
CA VAL A 556 -13.81 -17.19 0.73
C VAL A 556 -13.57 -18.62 0.27
N ALA A 557 -12.90 -19.44 1.08
CA ALA A 557 -12.61 -20.84 0.73
C ALA A 557 -13.84 -21.76 0.83
N PHE A 558 -14.72 -21.52 1.80
CA PHE A 558 -15.91 -22.32 2.10
C PHE A 558 -17.11 -21.41 2.44
N PRO A 559 -17.74 -20.75 1.45
CA PRO A 559 -18.75 -19.72 1.67
C PRO A 559 -19.94 -20.17 2.50
N ASP A 560 -20.47 -21.36 2.26
CA ASP A 560 -21.62 -21.89 3.02
C ASP A 560 -21.27 -22.09 4.49
N ILE A 561 -20.12 -22.71 4.77
CA ILE A 561 -19.65 -22.94 6.14
C ILE A 561 -19.36 -21.60 6.82
N GLY A 562 -18.68 -20.69 6.13
CA GLY A 562 -18.37 -19.36 6.65
C GLY A 562 -19.63 -18.53 6.95
N ARG A 563 -20.69 -18.63 6.14
CA ARG A 563 -21.99 -18.01 6.41
C ARG A 563 -22.66 -18.61 7.65
N ASN A 564 -22.70 -19.94 7.75
CA ASN A 564 -23.33 -20.62 8.89
C ASN A 564 -22.61 -20.32 10.21
N LEU A 565 -21.27 -20.28 10.21
CA LEU A 565 -20.49 -19.92 11.39
C LEU A 565 -20.65 -18.43 11.76
N GLN A 566 -20.81 -17.54 10.77
CA GLN A 566 -21.15 -16.14 11.04
C GLN A 566 -22.53 -16.03 11.67
N GLN A 567 -23.53 -16.74 11.15
CA GLN A 567 -24.88 -16.77 11.74
C GLN A 567 -24.87 -17.23 13.20
N LEU A 568 -24.02 -18.20 13.56
CA LEU A 568 -23.83 -18.62 14.95
C LEU A 568 -23.28 -17.49 15.84
N LEU A 569 -22.33 -16.69 15.33
CA LEU A 569 -21.78 -15.53 16.05
C LEU A 569 -22.82 -14.41 16.22
N ASP A 570 -23.68 -14.22 15.22
CA ASP A 570 -24.66 -13.14 15.20
C ASP A 570 -25.97 -13.52 15.92
N TYR A 571 -26.14 -14.79 16.29
CA TYR A 571 -27.37 -15.28 16.91
C TYR A 571 -27.60 -14.74 18.33
N GLU A 572 -28.86 -14.68 18.76
CA GLU A 572 -29.24 -14.27 20.11
C GLU A 572 -28.72 -15.24 21.17
N ALA A 573 -28.05 -14.71 22.20
CA ALA A 573 -27.25 -15.50 23.15
C ALA A 573 -28.08 -16.55 23.91
N ALA A 574 -29.31 -16.22 24.30
CA ALA A 574 -30.16 -17.12 25.09
C ALA A 574 -30.62 -18.37 24.34
N GLU A 575 -30.54 -18.38 23.00
CA GLU A 575 -31.10 -19.45 22.16
C GLU A 575 -30.02 -20.30 21.47
N VAL A 576 -28.74 -19.99 21.62
CA VAL A 576 -27.63 -20.68 20.91
C VAL A 576 -27.61 -22.19 21.18
N GLU A 577 -27.52 -22.59 22.45
CA GLU A 577 -27.43 -24.00 22.81
C GLU A 577 -28.69 -24.82 22.41
N PRO A 578 -29.93 -24.41 22.77
CA PRO A 578 -31.12 -25.19 22.45
C PRO A 578 -31.47 -25.23 20.96
N THR A 579 -31.09 -24.20 20.19
CA THR A 579 -31.40 -24.13 18.75
C THR A 579 -30.42 -24.95 17.93
N PHE A 580 -29.13 -24.82 18.20
CA PHE A 580 -28.09 -25.41 17.35
C PHE A 580 -27.69 -26.82 17.80
N GLY A 581 -27.72 -27.13 19.10
CA GLY A 581 -27.37 -28.45 19.62
C GLY A 581 -25.98 -28.95 19.21
N LEU A 582 -25.03 -28.03 19.00
CA LEU A 582 -23.67 -28.34 18.56
C LEU A 582 -22.77 -28.71 19.75
N CYS A 583 -21.77 -29.55 19.50
CA CYS A 583 -20.64 -29.78 20.40
C CYS A 583 -19.33 -29.28 19.77
N MET A 584 -18.24 -29.22 20.54
CA MET A 584 -16.90 -28.83 20.09
C MET A 584 -16.23 -29.90 19.21
N GLN A 585 -16.95 -30.39 18.20
CA GLN A 585 -16.58 -31.46 17.29
C GLN A 585 -17.07 -31.13 15.87
N VAL A 586 -16.32 -31.59 14.85
CA VAL A 586 -16.71 -31.53 13.44
C VAL A 586 -17.04 -32.93 12.95
N CYS A 587 -18.17 -33.07 12.26
CA CYS A 587 -18.53 -34.31 11.55
C CYS A 587 -18.34 -34.14 10.05
N TYR A 588 -17.82 -35.18 9.40
CA TYR A 588 -17.62 -35.16 7.96
C TYR A 588 -17.65 -36.56 7.36
N GLU A 589 -17.90 -36.64 6.06
CA GLU A 589 -17.86 -37.90 5.32
C GLU A 589 -16.48 -38.10 4.67
N GLU A 590 -15.95 -39.32 4.79
CA GLU A 590 -14.70 -39.75 4.18
C GLU A 590 -14.88 -41.19 3.69
N PHE A 591 -14.72 -41.43 2.38
CA PHE A 591 -14.95 -42.72 1.73
C PHE A 591 -16.31 -43.38 2.04
N GLY A 592 -17.37 -42.56 2.18
CA GLY A 592 -18.72 -43.04 2.51
C GLY A 592 -18.94 -43.34 4.00
N GLU A 593 -17.92 -43.14 4.85
CA GLU A 593 -18.03 -43.29 6.30
C GLU A 593 -18.11 -41.92 6.97
N ARG A 594 -19.05 -41.78 7.92
CA ARG A 594 -19.13 -40.59 8.77
C ARG A 594 -18.06 -40.65 9.85
N ARG A 595 -17.13 -39.71 9.80
CA ARG A 595 -16.09 -39.51 10.81
C ARG A 595 -16.36 -38.25 11.61
N SER A 596 -15.75 -38.17 12.79
CA SER A 596 -15.79 -36.99 13.63
C SER A 596 -14.39 -36.63 14.13
N HIS A 597 -14.17 -35.33 14.33
CA HIS A 597 -12.93 -34.77 14.84
C HIS A 597 -13.23 -33.78 15.97
N ASP A 598 -12.70 -34.07 17.15
CA ASP A 598 -12.78 -33.19 18.31
C ASP A 598 -11.92 -31.95 18.09
N LEU A 599 -12.54 -30.75 18.09
CA LEU A 599 -11.84 -29.48 17.91
C LEU A 599 -10.94 -29.12 19.11
N MET A 600 -11.26 -29.70 20.26
CA MET A 600 -10.49 -29.62 21.49
C MET A 600 -10.64 -30.94 22.24
N ARG A 601 -9.76 -31.21 23.21
CA ARG A 601 -9.77 -32.47 23.96
C ARG A 601 -11.13 -32.73 24.63
N GLY A 602 -11.79 -33.83 24.28
CA GLY A 602 -13.12 -34.19 24.78
C GLY A 602 -14.25 -33.35 24.18
N GLY A 603 -14.03 -32.78 22.99
CA GLY A 603 -14.92 -31.81 22.37
C GLY A 603 -16.32 -32.35 22.08
N GLY A 604 -16.46 -33.66 21.84
CA GLY A 604 -17.75 -34.33 21.70
C GLY A 604 -18.67 -34.18 22.92
N ASP A 605 -18.12 -34.02 24.13
CA ASP A 605 -18.86 -33.89 25.39
C ASP A 605 -19.08 -32.41 25.81
N ILE A 606 -18.57 -31.45 25.03
CA ILE A 606 -18.62 -30.02 25.34
C ILE A 606 -19.60 -29.34 24.40
N ALA A 607 -20.75 -28.91 24.92
CA ALA A 607 -21.75 -28.16 24.16
C ALA A 607 -21.26 -26.77 23.76
N VAL A 608 -21.70 -26.30 22.59
CA VAL A 608 -21.46 -24.93 22.12
C VAL A 608 -22.52 -24.01 22.73
N THR A 609 -22.06 -23.05 23.52
CA THR A 609 -22.86 -22.05 24.23
C THR A 609 -22.57 -20.65 23.69
N ALA A 610 -23.37 -19.65 24.10
CA ALA A 610 -23.12 -18.26 23.71
C ALA A 610 -21.76 -17.72 24.17
N GLU A 611 -21.25 -18.20 25.31
CA GLU A 611 -19.96 -17.79 25.87
C GLU A 611 -18.78 -18.38 25.08
N ASN A 612 -18.92 -19.62 24.60
CA ASN A 612 -17.83 -20.35 23.94
C ASN A 612 -17.94 -20.40 22.40
N ARG A 613 -19.02 -19.90 21.78
CA ARG A 613 -19.22 -19.92 20.31
C ARG A 613 -18.08 -19.28 19.52
N GLY A 614 -17.47 -18.22 20.04
CA GLY A 614 -16.30 -17.60 19.40
C GLY A 614 -15.08 -18.52 19.37
N VAL A 615 -14.93 -19.37 20.39
CA VAL A 615 -13.91 -20.43 20.44
C VAL A 615 -14.24 -21.52 19.42
N TYR A 616 -15.49 -21.98 19.37
CA TYR A 616 -15.95 -22.98 18.39
C TYR A 616 -15.64 -22.54 16.97
N VAL A 617 -16.07 -21.32 16.58
CA VAL A 617 -15.88 -20.79 15.23
C VAL A 617 -14.40 -20.67 14.85
N ARG A 618 -13.56 -20.18 15.77
CA ARG A 618 -12.12 -20.08 15.56
C ARG A 618 -11.47 -21.46 15.36
N LEU A 619 -11.80 -22.43 16.21
CA LEU A 619 -11.25 -23.78 16.10
C LEU A 619 -11.76 -24.51 14.84
N TYR A 620 -13.02 -24.31 14.47
CA TYR A 620 -13.58 -24.86 13.24
C TYR A 620 -12.86 -24.30 12.00
N ALA A 621 -12.68 -22.97 11.95
CA ALA A 621 -11.96 -22.32 10.86
C ALA A 621 -10.52 -22.83 10.75
N LYS A 622 -9.81 -22.91 11.90
CA LYS A 622 -8.46 -23.48 11.96
C LYS A 622 -8.42 -24.92 11.46
N TYR A 623 -9.36 -25.76 11.90
CA TYR A 623 -9.41 -27.16 11.48
C TYR A 623 -9.55 -27.30 9.96
N LEU A 624 -10.49 -26.57 9.34
CA LEU A 624 -10.70 -26.65 7.90
C LEU A 624 -9.55 -26.07 7.08
N LEU A 625 -9.01 -24.91 7.47
CA LEU A 625 -7.99 -24.21 6.69
C LEU A 625 -6.56 -24.69 6.97
N GLU A 626 -6.33 -25.38 8.09
CA GLU A 626 -5.01 -25.80 8.55
C GLU A 626 -4.96 -27.28 8.93
N ASP A 627 -5.57 -27.67 10.05
CA ASP A 627 -5.29 -28.97 10.68
C ASP A 627 -5.67 -30.15 9.77
N SER A 628 -6.80 -30.05 9.07
CA SER A 628 -7.33 -31.12 8.21
C SER A 628 -6.47 -31.40 6.97
N ILE A 629 -5.61 -30.46 6.58
CA ILE A 629 -4.74 -30.57 5.39
C ILE A 629 -3.26 -30.46 5.75
N LEU A 630 -2.91 -30.48 7.04
CA LEU A 630 -1.58 -30.15 7.55
C LEU A 630 -0.48 -30.97 6.87
N ARG A 631 -0.67 -32.30 6.75
CA ARG A 631 0.30 -33.21 6.12
C ARG A 631 0.57 -32.84 4.66
N GLN A 632 -0.48 -32.58 3.90
CA GLN A 632 -0.42 -32.24 2.48
C GLN A 632 0.21 -30.85 2.30
N PHE A 633 -0.29 -29.87 3.05
CA PHE A 633 0.14 -28.48 2.94
C PHE A 633 1.58 -28.27 3.40
N ASP A 634 2.03 -28.92 4.49
CA ASP A 634 3.42 -28.82 4.94
C ASP A 634 4.38 -29.36 3.89
N SER A 635 4.03 -30.47 3.24
CA SER A 635 4.84 -31.04 2.16
C SER A 635 4.94 -30.09 0.97
N PHE A 636 3.79 -29.54 0.55
CA PHE A 636 3.72 -28.49 -0.47
C PHE A 636 4.54 -27.25 -0.12
N MET A 637 4.41 -26.75 1.11
CA MET A 637 5.16 -25.60 1.61
C MET A 637 6.67 -25.87 1.64
N ARG A 638 7.11 -27.07 2.07
CA ARG A 638 8.54 -27.46 2.04
C ARG A 638 9.09 -27.42 0.62
N GLY A 639 8.34 -27.95 -0.34
CA GLY A 639 8.70 -27.90 -1.75
C GLY A 639 8.84 -26.46 -2.26
N PHE A 640 7.86 -25.61 -1.95
CA PHE A 640 7.87 -24.19 -2.32
C PHE A 640 9.06 -23.44 -1.72
N GLN A 641 9.33 -23.61 -0.44
CA GLN A 641 10.44 -22.96 0.26
C GLN A 641 11.81 -23.43 -0.22
N SER A 642 11.93 -24.65 -0.75
CA SER A 642 13.20 -25.14 -1.31
C SER A 642 13.73 -24.29 -2.47
N VAL A 643 12.83 -23.56 -3.16
CA VAL A 643 13.17 -22.65 -4.26
C VAL A 643 12.95 -21.19 -3.85
N CYS A 644 11.78 -20.87 -3.28
CA CYS A 644 11.35 -19.51 -2.94
C CYS A 644 11.62 -19.07 -1.50
N GLY A 645 12.54 -19.71 -0.77
CA GLY A 645 12.86 -19.38 0.62
C GLY A 645 13.71 -18.11 0.85
N GLY A 646 13.94 -17.28 -0.18
CA GLY A 646 14.77 -16.08 -0.08
C GLY A 646 14.02 -14.83 0.37
N GLU A 647 14.77 -13.79 0.75
CA GLU A 647 14.23 -12.50 1.21
C GLU A 647 13.38 -11.78 0.14
N CYS A 648 13.66 -12.00 -1.15
CA CYS A 648 12.95 -11.32 -2.24
C CYS A 648 11.45 -11.67 -2.29
N LEU A 649 11.05 -12.82 -1.75
CA LEU A 649 9.62 -13.16 -1.68
C LEU A 649 8.88 -12.28 -0.65
N GLN A 650 9.58 -11.79 0.39
CA GLN A 650 9.01 -10.92 1.41
C GLN A 650 8.65 -9.51 0.87
N LEU A 651 9.14 -9.17 -0.33
CA LEU A 651 8.75 -7.95 -1.02
C LEU A 651 7.28 -7.97 -1.46
N PHE A 652 6.70 -9.16 -1.62
CA PHE A 652 5.36 -9.33 -2.16
C PHE A 652 4.32 -9.40 -1.04
N ARG A 653 3.14 -8.85 -1.28
CA ARG A 653 1.92 -9.22 -0.56
C ARG A 653 1.35 -10.53 -1.11
N TRP A 654 0.42 -11.15 -0.40
CA TRP A 654 -0.20 -12.39 -0.87
C TRP A 654 -0.98 -12.18 -2.18
N GLU A 655 -1.60 -11.00 -2.36
CA GLU A 655 -2.30 -10.60 -3.59
C GLU A 655 -1.33 -10.58 -4.78
N GLU A 656 -0.13 -10.02 -4.55
CA GLU A 656 0.91 -9.88 -5.56
C GLU A 656 1.58 -11.23 -5.86
N LEU A 657 1.69 -12.12 -4.86
CA LEU A 657 2.17 -13.48 -5.05
C LEU A 657 1.20 -14.29 -5.95
N GLU A 658 -0.11 -14.13 -5.76
CA GLU A 658 -1.10 -14.74 -6.67
C GLU A 658 -0.88 -14.24 -8.10
N LEU A 659 -0.74 -12.93 -8.30
CA LEU A 659 -0.47 -12.35 -9.63
C LEU A 659 0.84 -12.86 -10.24
N LEU A 660 1.87 -13.09 -9.42
CA LEU A 660 3.16 -13.62 -9.86
C LEU A 660 3.06 -15.07 -10.33
N ILE A 661 2.28 -15.91 -9.61
CA ILE A 661 2.12 -17.33 -9.94
C ILE A 661 1.14 -17.52 -11.10
N CYS A 662 -0.03 -16.88 -11.02
CA CYS A 662 -1.15 -17.17 -11.90
C CYS A 662 -1.26 -16.18 -13.07
N GLY A 663 -0.58 -15.05 -13.00
CA GLY A 663 -0.76 -13.94 -13.93
C GLY A 663 -1.96 -13.05 -13.59
N SER A 664 -1.99 -11.89 -14.24
CA SER A 664 -3.05 -10.89 -14.10
C SER A 664 -4.32 -11.31 -14.85
N PRO A 665 -5.51 -11.14 -14.24
CA PRO A 665 -6.79 -11.33 -14.91
C PRO A 665 -7.23 -10.09 -15.72
N VAL A 666 -6.54 -8.95 -15.60
CA VAL A 666 -6.89 -7.71 -16.29
C VAL A 666 -6.35 -7.75 -17.71
N LEU A 667 -7.27 -7.68 -18.68
CA LEU A 667 -6.96 -7.82 -20.10
C LEU A 667 -7.12 -6.49 -20.82
N ASP A 668 -5.99 -5.89 -21.21
CA ASP A 668 -5.92 -4.70 -22.09
C ASP A 668 -5.60 -5.12 -23.53
N PHE A 669 -6.62 -5.37 -24.34
CA PHE A 669 -6.45 -5.76 -25.75
C PHE A 669 -5.94 -4.62 -26.63
N GLU A 670 -6.13 -3.35 -26.22
CA GLU A 670 -5.55 -2.19 -26.92
C GLU A 670 -4.02 -2.18 -26.76
N ALA A 671 -3.52 -2.55 -25.58
CA ALA A 671 -2.09 -2.78 -25.38
C ALA A 671 -1.58 -3.98 -26.21
N LEU A 672 -2.36 -5.07 -26.33
CA LEU A 672 -1.97 -6.23 -27.15
C LEU A 672 -1.81 -5.85 -28.63
N GLU A 673 -2.78 -5.15 -29.21
CA GLU A 673 -2.76 -4.73 -30.61
C GLU A 673 -1.54 -3.85 -30.92
N ARG A 674 -1.18 -2.97 -29.98
CA ARG A 674 -0.01 -2.07 -30.12
C ARG A 674 1.31 -2.82 -30.22
N VAL A 675 1.44 -3.99 -29.59
CA VAL A 675 2.68 -4.78 -29.57
C VAL A 675 2.66 -6.03 -30.45
N ALA A 676 1.50 -6.37 -31.03
CA ALA A 676 1.35 -7.50 -31.93
C ALA A 676 2.28 -7.38 -33.14
N GLN A 677 2.96 -8.49 -33.44
CA GLN A 677 3.84 -8.65 -34.60
C GLN A 677 3.10 -9.41 -35.70
N TYR A 678 3.42 -9.07 -36.96
CA TYR A 678 2.76 -9.63 -38.13
C TYR A 678 3.79 -10.26 -39.04
N ASP A 679 3.51 -11.46 -39.52
CA ASP A 679 4.43 -12.24 -40.36
C ASP A 679 3.69 -12.90 -41.53
N ASP A 680 4.44 -13.52 -42.45
CA ASP A 680 3.94 -14.23 -43.63
C ASP A 680 3.04 -13.37 -44.55
N GLY A 681 3.40 -12.09 -44.69
CA GLY A 681 2.71 -11.14 -45.57
C GLY A 681 1.55 -10.38 -44.92
N TYR A 682 1.33 -10.56 -43.62
CA TYR A 682 0.50 -9.63 -42.86
C TYR A 682 1.30 -8.42 -42.37
N SER A 683 0.59 -7.30 -42.22
CA SER A 683 1.07 -6.06 -41.63
C SER A 683 -0.07 -5.44 -40.82
N ARG A 684 0.25 -4.46 -39.96
CA ARG A 684 -0.74 -3.76 -39.15
C ARG A 684 -1.91 -3.19 -39.98
N ASP A 685 -1.60 -2.67 -41.17
CA ASP A 685 -2.59 -2.03 -42.05
C ASP A 685 -3.29 -3.02 -43.01
N HIS A 686 -2.95 -4.31 -42.94
CA HIS A 686 -3.54 -5.31 -43.82
C HIS A 686 -5.06 -5.44 -43.56
N PRO A 687 -5.94 -5.46 -44.59
CA PRO A 687 -7.39 -5.45 -44.39
C PRO A 687 -7.90 -6.56 -43.45
N ALA A 688 -7.39 -7.79 -43.60
CA ALA A 688 -7.76 -8.92 -42.76
C ALA A 688 -7.37 -8.71 -41.27
N ILE A 689 -6.24 -8.06 -41.00
CA ILE A 689 -5.76 -7.74 -39.65
C ILE A 689 -6.61 -6.65 -39.01
N VAL A 690 -6.93 -5.59 -39.76
CA VAL A 690 -7.83 -4.52 -39.28
C VAL A 690 -9.20 -5.10 -38.91
N LEU A 691 -9.74 -6.01 -39.74
CA LEU A 691 -11.00 -6.70 -39.44
C LEU A 691 -10.90 -7.60 -38.20
N LEU A 692 -9.78 -8.30 -38.01
CA LEU A 692 -9.55 -9.14 -36.85
C LEU A 692 -9.60 -8.33 -35.54
N TRP A 693 -8.86 -7.22 -35.46
CA TRP A 693 -8.84 -6.38 -34.25
C TRP A 693 -10.19 -5.74 -33.97
N GLN A 694 -10.91 -5.29 -34.99
CA GLN A 694 -12.30 -4.85 -34.83
C GLN A 694 -13.17 -5.95 -34.21
N VAL A 695 -13.05 -7.20 -34.67
CA VAL A 695 -13.82 -8.31 -34.10
C VAL A 695 -13.41 -8.56 -32.65
N ILE A 696 -12.11 -8.59 -32.32
CA ILE A 696 -11.59 -8.82 -30.96
C ILE A 696 -12.08 -7.76 -29.97
N HIS A 697 -12.04 -6.48 -30.34
CA HIS A 697 -12.50 -5.38 -29.50
C HIS A 697 -14.02 -5.36 -29.30
N GLU A 698 -14.78 -5.90 -30.25
CA GLU A 698 -16.23 -6.08 -30.14
C GLU A 698 -16.66 -7.31 -29.33
N LEU A 699 -15.72 -8.16 -28.91
CA LEU A 699 -16.05 -9.36 -28.13
C LEU A 699 -16.39 -9.03 -26.67
N PRO A 700 -17.36 -9.72 -26.06
CA PRO A 700 -17.52 -9.72 -24.61
C PRO A 700 -16.25 -10.25 -23.92
N VAL A 701 -16.00 -9.78 -22.69
CA VAL A 701 -14.83 -10.18 -21.87
C VAL A 701 -14.65 -11.71 -21.80
N GLU A 702 -15.74 -12.47 -21.68
CA GLU A 702 -15.66 -13.93 -21.64
C GLU A 702 -15.16 -14.55 -22.96
N MET A 703 -15.50 -13.97 -24.11
CA MET A 703 -14.99 -14.43 -25.40
C MET A 703 -13.56 -13.93 -25.65
N GLN A 704 -13.22 -12.76 -25.13
CA GLN A 704 -11.84 -12.27 -25.14
C GLN A 704 -10.91 -13.19 -24.32
N LYS A 705 -11.35 -13.67 -23.15
CA LYS A 705 -10.64 -14.70 -22.38
C LYS A 705 -10.47 -16.00 -23.16
N LYS A 706 -11.52 -16.46 -23.86
CA LYS A 706 -11.43 -17.65 -24.73
C LYS A 706 -10.46 -17.46 -25.88
N PHE A 707 -10.43 -16.28 -26.50
CA PHE A 707 -9.43 -15.94 -27.51
C PHE A 707 -8.02 -15.96 -26.94
N LEU A 708 -7.81 -15.36 -25.76
CA LEU A 708 -6.51 -15.38 -25.11
C LEU A 708 -6.08 -16.82 -24.78
N PHE A 709 -6.99 -17.63 -24.27
CA PHE A 709 -6.76 -19.05 -23.99
C PHE A 709 -6.41 -19.82 -25.27
N PHE A 710 -7.15 -19.59 -26.36
CA PHE A 710 -6.87 -20.17 -27.67
C PHE A 710 -5.45 -19.85 -28.16
N CYS A 711 -4.99 -18.61 -27.97
CA CYS A 711 -3.69 -18.18 -28.45
C CYS A 711 -2.53 -18.49 -27.52
N THR A 712 -2.76 -18.58 -26.21
CA THR A 712 -1.68 -18.61 -25.21
C THR A 712 -1.76 -19.82 -24.28
N GLY A 713 -2.86 -20.58 -24.30
CA GLY A 713 -3.14 -21.67 -23.37
C GLY A 713 -3.39 -21.20 -21.93
N SER A 714 -3.71 -19.92 -21.74
CA SER A 714 -4.15 -19.34 -20.46
C SER A 714 -5.17 -18.23 -20.72
N ASP A 715 -6.13 -18.06 -19.82
CA ASP A 715 -7.05 -16.91 -19.80
C ASP A 715 -6.49 -15.73 -18.98
N ARG A 716 -5.26 -15.86 -18.49
CA ARG A 716 -4.50 -14.85 -17.73
C ARG A 716 -3.22 -14.46 -18.46
N VAL A 717 -2.64 -13.33 -18.07
CA VAL A 717 -1.45 -12.75 -18.72
C VAL A 717 -0.32 -12.55 -17.72
N PRO A 718 0.94 -12.48 -18.16
CA PRO A 718 2.04 -12.12 -17.27
C PRO A 718 1.75 -10.83 -16.51
N ILE A 719 2.38 -10.65 -15.35
CA ILE A 719 2.13 -9.53 -14.42
C ILE A 719 2.25 -8.13 -15.06
N LYS A 720 2.98 -8.02 -16.17
CA LYS A 720 3.17 -6.79 -16.94
C LYS A 720 2.05 -6.50 -17.95
N GLY A 721 0.99 -7.31 -17.96
CA GLY A 721 -0.17 -7.16 -18.84
C GLY A 721 0.06 -7.60 -20.30
N LEU A 722 -1.00 -7.49 -21.09
CA LEU A 722 -1.01 -7.88 -22.52
C LEU A 722 -0.02 -7.10 -23.38
N GLY A 723 0.28 -5.84 -23.03
CA GLY A 723 1.26 -5.01 -23.76
C GLY A 723 2.71 -5.51 -23.69
N ASN A 724 3.00 -6.56 -22.91
CA ASN A 724 4.33 -7.19 -22.87
C ASN A 724 4.32 -8.63 -23.40
N LEU A 725 3.19 -9.09 -23.95
CA LEU A 725 3.09 -10.40 -24.55
C LEU A 725 3.75 -10.37 -25.94
N ASN A 726 4.72 -11.24 -26.18
CA ASN A 726 5.22 -11.48 -27.54
C ASN A 726 4.13 -12.24 -28.32
N PHE A 727 3.27 -11.51 -29.03
CA PHE A 727 2.12 -12.05 -29.76
C PHE A 727 2.34 -11.87 -31.26
N VAL A 728 2.30 -12.98 -32.00
CA VAL A 728 2.60 -13.01 -33.44
C VAL A 728 1.35 -13.47 -34.21
N ILE A 729 1.05 -12.82 -35.33
CA ILE A 729 -0.03 -13.21 -36.23
C ILE A 729 0.56 -13.48 -37.63
N SER A 730 0.51 -14.74 -38.07
CA SER A 730 0.91 -15.15 -39.41
C SER A 730 -0.27 -15.48 -40.30
N ARG A 731 -0.10 -15.29 -41.61
CA ARG A 731 -1.06 -15.71 -42.63
C ARG A 731 -1.08 -17.24 -42.79
N ASN A 732 -2.27 -17.83 -42.70
CA ASN A 732 -2.49 -19.27 -42.86
C ASN A 732 -3.20 -19.62 -44.19
N GLY A 733 -2.65 -19.13 -45.29
CA GLY A 733 -3.22 -19.30 -46.64
C GLY A 733 -4.42 -18.39 -46.92
N THR A 734 -5.08 -18.64 -48.06
CA THR A 734 -6.19 -17.83 -48.60
C THR A 734 -7.55 -18.52 -48.54
N ASP A 735 -7.60 -19.74 -47.98
CA ASP A 735 -8.84 -20.50 -47.85
C ASP A 735 -9.69 -19.95 -46.70
N GLU A 736 -10.77 -19.26 -47.05
CA GLU A 736 -11.69 -18.64 -46.09
C GLU A 736 -12.58 -19.67 -45.35
N GLU A 737 -12.59 -20.95 -45.75
CA GLU A 737 -13.33 -22.01 -45.04
C GLU A 737 -12.51 -22.64 -43.90
N ARG A 738 -11.18 -22.46 -43.91
CA ARG A 738 -10.28 -22.95 -42.87
C ARG A 738 -10.49 -22.17 -41.59
N LEU A 739 -10.54 -22.83 -40.44
CA LEU A 739 -10.55 -22.15 -39.13
C LEU A 739 -9.18 -21.55 -38.80
N PRO A 740 -9.11 -20.42 -38.07
CA PRO A 740 -7.87 -20.00 -37.45
C PRO A 740 -7.31 -21.12 -36.56
N SER A 741 -5.99 -21.20 -36.47
CA SER A 741 -5.28 -22.14 -35.59
C SER A 741 -4.24 -21.38 -34.76
N ALA A 742 -3.73 -21.96 -33.68
CA ALA A 742 -2.75 -21.29 -32.83
C ALA A 742 -1.66 -22.25 -32.33
N HIS A 743 -0.45 -21.71 -32.14
CA HIS A 743 0.62 -22.37 -31.40
C HIS A 743 0.77 -21.66 -30.04
N THR A 744 0.10 -22.22 -29.02
CA THR A 744 0.02 -21.64 -27.66
C THR A 744 1.38 -21.47 -26.99
N CYS A 745 2.34 -22.33 -27.34
CA CYS A 745 3.71 -22.29 -26.82
C CYS A 745 4.45 -21.01 -27.21
N PHE A 746 4.11 -20.41 -28.36
CA PHE A 746 4.76 -19.21 -28.91
C PHE A 746 3.83 -17.99 -28.97
N ASN A 747 2.62 -18.10 -28.42
CA ASN A 747 1.56 -17.09 -28.55
C ASN A 747 1.33 -16.67 -30.01
N HIS A 748 1.27 -17.66 -30.90
CA HIS A 748 1.28 -17.44 -32.35
C HIS A 748 -0.07 -17.81 -32.95
N LEU A 749 -0.77 -16.84 -33.52
CA LEU A 749 -2.02 -17.02 -34.23
C LEU A 749 -1.78 -17.21 -35.73
N LEU A 750 -2.28 -18.31 -36.27
CA LEU A 750 -2.29 -18.62 -37.69
C LEU A 750 -3.67 -18.29 -38.27
N MET A 751 -3.76 -17.19 -39.01
CA MET A 751 -5.02 -16.59 -39.44
C MET A 751 -5.16 -16.64 -40.97
N PRO A 752 -6.15 -17.39 -41.51
CA PRO A 752 -6.44 -17.38 -42.95
C PRO A 752 -6.89 -16.00 -43.45
N GLU A 753 -6.63 -15.67 -44.71
CA GLU A 753 -6.94 -14.34 -45.25
C GLU A 753 -8.44 -14.16 -45.54
N TYR A 754 -9.20 -13.78 -44.51
CA TYR A 754 -10.62 -13.44 -44.65
C TYR A 754 -10.83 -12.06 -45.26
N LYS A 755 -11.72 -11.98 -46.25
CA LYS A 755 -12.10 -10.71 -46.91
C LYS A 755 -13.35 -10.05 -46.32
N CYS A 756 -14.14 -10.80 -45.57
CA CYS A 756 -15.44 -10.40 -45.04
C CYS A 756 -15.44 -10.49 -43.51
N LYS A 757 -15.86 -9.41 -42.84
CA LYS A 757 -15.88 -9.31 -41.37
C LYS A 757 -16.79 -10.34 -40.74
N GLU A 758 -17.97 -10.56 -41.32
CA GLU A 758 -18.97 -11.51 -40.84
C GLU A 758 -18.43 -12.94 -40.89
N LYS A 759 -17.78 -13.31 -42.01
CA LYS A 759 -17.17 -14.62 -42.17
C LYS A 759 -16.00 -14.83 -41.22
N LEU A 760 -15.11 -13.83 -41.09
CA LEU A 760 -14.04 -13.84 -40.09
C LEU A 760 -14.62 -14.06 -38.70
N ARG A 761 -15.64 -13.28 -38.31
CA ARG A 761 -16.26 -13.38 -36.99
C ARG A 761 -16.83 -14.77 -36.75
N THR A 762 -17.59 -15.35 -37.67
CA THR A 762 -18.16 -16.69 -37.51
C THR A 762 -17.09 -17.76 -37.34
N GLN A 763 -16.07 -17.75 -38.20
CA GLN A 763 -14.99 -18.76 -38.16
C GLN A 763 -14.10 -18.60 -36.94
N PHE A 764 -13.79 -17.35 -36.57
CA PHE A 764 -13.03 -17.02 -35.39
C PHE A 764 -13.75 -17.44 -34.10
N LEU A 765 -15.03 -17.09 -33.96
CA LEU A 765 -15.85 -17.49 -32.82
C LEU A 765 -15.93 -19.02 -32.70
N LYS A 766 -16.09 -19.72 -33.82
CA LYS A 766 -16.09 -21.19 -33.84
C LYS A 766 -14.75 -21.75 -33.33
N ALA A 767 -13.63 -21.23 -33.83
CA ALA A 767 -12.31 -21.68 -33.42
C ALA A 767 -12.04 -21.47 -31.92
N ILE A 768 -12.41 -20.32 -31.35
CA ILE A 768 -12.17 -20.05 -29.92
C ILE A 768 -13.23 -20.69 -28.99
N SER A 769 -14.35 -21.18 -29.53
CA SER A 769 -15.38 -21.89 -28.77
C SER A 769 -15.15 -23.40 -28.72
N ASP A 770 -14.58 -23.99 -29.76
CA ASP A 770 -14.39 -25.44 -29.89
C ASP A 770 -13.11 -25.96 -29.18
N THR A 771 -12.46 -25.13 -28.34
CA THR A 771 -11.17 -25.44 -27.68
C THR A 771 -11.26 -26.18 -26.35
N GLU A 772 -12.41 -26.74 -25.98
CA GLU A 772 -12.52 -27.65 -24.83
C GLU A 772 -11.93 -29.02 -25.19
N GLY A 773 -10.62 -29.18 -24.96
CA GLY A 773 -9.90 -30.44 -25.10
C GLY A 773 -8.75 -30.34 -26.08
N PHE A 774 -7.57 -30.79 -25.66
CA PHE A 774 -6.45 -31.07 -26.54
C PHE A 774 -6.83 -32.18 -27.52
N HIS A 775 -7.51 -31.82 -28.61
CA HIS A 775 -7.53 -32.58 -29.84
C HIS A 775 -6.75 -31.80 -30.89
N ILE A 776 -5.42 -31.94 -30.80
CA ILE A 776 -4.55 -31.84 -31.95
C ILE A 776 -5.05 -32.90 -32.95
N ILE A 777 -5.48 -32.48 -34.13
CA ILE A 777 -5.60 -33.38 -35.29
C ILE A 777 -4.20 -33.77 -35.73
#